data_AF-A0A8H7VKT2-F1
#
_entry.id   AF-A0A8H7VKT2-F1
#
_cell.length_a   1.000
_cell.length_b   1.000
_cell.length_c   1.000
_cell.angle_alpha   90.00
_cell.angle_beta   90.00
_cell.angle_gamma   90.00
#
_symmetry.space_group_name_H-M   'P 1'
#
loop_
_entity.id
_entity.type
_entity.pdbx_description
1 polymer ?
#
loop_
_entity_poly.entity_id
_entity_poly.type
_entity_poly.pdbx_seq_one_letter_code
_entity_poly.pdbx_strand_id
1 'polypeptide(L)'
;MLSLARKVSTPVATRLAARATSTLVAKPILSTTPRQIQNRFYSNDLSNAAAEKETIVKLLYNIGSRKEVEQYLRHFSSVESQKFAVIKVGGAVLTDELETLASALTFLNRVGLYPIVLHGAGPQLNRLLEDAGVEPQYEEGIRITDPQTLEIARKVFMSENLKLVDALERHGTRARPIPGGVFVADYLDKEKYQYVGKITSVNKDAIESSIRSGALPILTSLAETPDGQILNVNADVAAAELATVIEPLKIVFLNEKNGLYHGVTGKKIDTINLDEEYEDLMKESWVRYGTKLKIRECKELLDGLPRSSSVAIISAGHLHKELFTDSGAGTLIRRGHKLFKFDQLDQVDPDKIRRIMEAEDDVIKAGETSVASYLRDLQKKNVTLYTDEPGQVLAIVTKDPTDPSKPAVLEKLLASKTAVLNNVPDNLWNTIRKDFDVLTWRVGGVKSEDGNLDRSWHFERADGSLRNPQDGSTMFFYGIQDSDSVKQTLDGFKGNKVPSGTRSYSTFAQQRRGFASSSVAAQKNVGLIGARGYTGRELINLINNHPELNLTHVSSRELEGKPLEGYSKADLTYVNLKPEDLKAQEQVDAWVLALPNGVCAPFVNQVEKDVKEGKSSDKVLVDLSADYRFDNTWSYGLPEFNRNNLHGTTRISNPGCYATGAQMSLRPLLPFFDKYSAPTVFGVSGYSGAGTKPSPKNDPEVLRDNLLPYALTNHIHEREVSYQLGTPINFIPHVASYFQGIQLSVNVPLNKTMTSKDIHNVFNEFYQGEKLVKVLESGEPYVRDNSGKHFVRIGGFSVHPDGKRVVIAATIDNLLKGAATQAVQNLNLALGFDEYAGIPIE
;
A
#
# COMPACT_ATOMS: atom_id res chain seq x y z
N MET A 1 -72.69 -38.67 -7.61
CA MET A 1 -73.31 -40.02 -7.71
C MET A 1 -72.23 -41.05 -7.46
N LEU A 2 -72.43 -41.92 -6.45
CA LEU A 2 -72.10 -43.37 -6.36
C LEU A 2 -70.78 -43.86 -7.02
N SER A 3 -69.96 -44.75 -6.47
CA SER A 3 -70.14 -45.75 -5.42
C SER A 3 -68.94 -46.72 -5.47
N LEU A 4 -68.48 -47.14 -4.28
CA LEU A 4 -67.97 -48.47 -3.89
C LEU A 4 -67.02 -49.29 -4.80
N ALA A 5 -65.85 -49.57 -4.23
CA ALA A 5 -65.36 -50.90 -3.78
C ALA A 5 -65.63 -52.17 -4.62
N ARG A 6 -64.57 -52.96 -4.84
CA ARG A 6 -64.43 -54.31 -4.20
C ARG A 6 -63.05 -54.96 -4.44
N LYS A 7 -62.63 -55.67 -3.39
CA LYS A 7 -61.50 -56.60 -3.23
C LYS A 7 -61.67 -57.88 -4.08
N VAL A 8 -60.64 -58.75 -3.97
CA VAL A 8 -60.59 -60.25 -4.02
C VAL A 8 -59.52 -60.65 -5.06
N SER A 9 -58.54 -61.55 -4.88
CA SER A 9 -58.24 -62.64 -3.94
C SER A 9 -56.78 -63.10 -4.12
N THR A 10 -56.15 -63.59 -3.05
CA THR A 10 -54.99 -64.52 -2.99
C THR A 10 -55.40 -65.96 -3.41
N PRO A 11 -54.49 -66.86 -3.85
CA PRO A 11 -53.57 -67.65 -2.97
C PRO A 11 -52.16 -67.92 -3.59
N VAL A 12 -51.04 -67.89 -2.83
CA VAL A 12 -50.38 -68.97 -2.05
C VAL A 12 -50.15 -70.29 -2.80
N ALA A 13 -48.87 -70.68 -3.03
CA ALA A 13 -48.26 -71.94 -2.52
C ALA A 13 -46.86 -72.30 -3.13
N THR A 14 -45.87 -72.42 -2.23
CA THR A 14 -44.78 -73.43 -2.08
C THR A 14 -43.68 -73.73 -3.14
N ARG A 15 -42.42 -73.48 -2.70
CA ARG A 15 -41.24 -74.39 -2.57
C ARG A 15 -40.75 -75.25 -3.76
N LEU A 16 -39.49 -75.06 -4.18
CA LEU A 16 -38.31 -75.93 -3.89
C LEU A 16 -37.08 -75.54 -4.74
N ALA A 17 -35.89 -75.82 -4.21
CA ALA A 17 -34.57 -75.49 -4.74
C ALA A 17 -34.02 -76.53 -5.73
N ALA A 18 -33.16 -76.11 -6.66
CA ALA A 18 -31.76 -76.55 -6.79
C ALA A 18 -31.18 -76.46 -8.22
N ARG A 19 -29.86 -76.17 -8.24
CA ARG A 19 -28.82 -76.41 -9.27
C ARG A 19 -28.52 -75.36 -10.34
N ALA A 20 -27.21 -75.20 -10.49
CA ALA A 20 -26.46 -74.23 -11.26
C ALA A 20 -26.12 -74.73 -12.67
N THR A 21 -25.97 -73.80 -13.62
CA THR A 21 -25.00 -73.86 -14.72
C THR A 21 -24.80 -72.46 -15.31
N SER A 22 -23.55 -72.18 -15.68
CA SER A 22 -23.03 -70.93 -16.23
C SER A 22 -23.54 -70.62 -17.64
N THR A 23 -23.71 -69.32 -17.96
CA THR A 23 -23.25 -68.71 -19.22
C THR A 23 -23.39 -67.19 -19.15
N LEU A 24 -22.32 -66.49 -19.53
CA LEU A 24 -22.24 -65.05 -19.74
C LEU A 24 -23.10 -64.64 -20.95
N VAL A 25 -23.85 -63.53 -20.83
CA VAL A 25 -23.85 -62.33 -21.71
C VAL A 25 -25.14 -61.53 -21.51
N ALA A 26 -24.94 -60.29 -21.04
CA ALA A 26 -25.70 -59.04 -21.22
C ALA A 26 -27.25 -59.04 -21.16
N LYS A 27 -27.80 -58.31 -20.17
CA LYS A 27 -28.76 -57.19 -20.35
C LYS A 27 -29.07 -56.49 -19.01
N PRO A 28 -29.69 -55.29 -19.03
CA PRO A 28 -29.30 -54.10 -18.27
C PRO A 28 -29.82 -54.11 -16.83
N ILE A 29 -29.02 -53.60 -15.90
CA ILE A 29 -29.51 -53.27 -14.56
C ILE A 29 -29.70 -51.76 -14.51
N LEU A 30 -30.91 -51.32 -14.87
CA LEU A 30 -31.50 -50.10 -14.33
C LEU A 30 -31.77 -50.38 -12.84
N SER A 31 -30.76 -50.14 -12.01
CA SER A 31 -30.92 -49.99 -10.58
C SER A 31 -31.41 -48.58 -10.32
N THR A 32 -32.73 -48.45 -10.16
CA THR A 32 -33.37 -47.29 -9.53
C THR A 32 -32.99 -47.26 -8.05
N THR A 33 -31.83 -46.70 -7.77
CA THR A 33 -31.54 -46.03 -6.51
C THR A 33 -30.96 -44.69 -6.92
N PRO A 34 -31.51 -43.55 -6.43
CA PRO A 34 -30.86 -42.28 -6.68
C PRO A 34 -29.49 -42.35 -6.00
N ARG A 35 -28.45 -42.60 -6.79
CA ARG A 35 -27.09 -42.24 -6.37
C ARG A 35 -27.22 -40.76 -6.04
N GLN A 36 -27.09 -40.44 -4.76
CA GLN A 36 -26.78 -39.08 -4.35
C GLN A 36 -25.71 -38.60 -5.33
N ILE A 37 -26.06 -37.59 -6.12
CA ILE A 37 -25.07 -36.71 -6.69
C ILE A 37 -24.31 -36.25 -5.44
N GLN A 38 -23.14 -36.83 -5.20
CA GLN A 38 -22.16 -36.18 -4.35
C GLN A 38 -21.81 -34.91 -5.11
N ASN A 39 -22.61 -33.87 -4.88
CA ASN A 39 -22.09 -32.52 -4.92
C ASN A 39 -20.93 -32.57 -3.94
N ARG A 40 -19.71 -32.71 -4.47
CA ARG A 40 -18.54 -32.23 -3.74
C ARG A 40 -18.78 -30.75 -3.56
N PHE A 41 -19.43 -30.40 -2.45
CA PHE A 41 -19.35 -29.06 -1.92
C PHE A 41 -17.87 -28.86 -1.63
N TYR A 42 -17.20 -28.05 -2.45
CA TYR A 42 -15.96 -27.42 -2.04
C TYR A 42 -16.33 -26.53 -0.85
N SER A 43 -16.22 -27.07 0.36
CA SER A 43 -16.20 -26.28 1.58
C SER A 43 -14.86 -25.51 1.60
N ASN A 44 -14.80 -24.36 0.92
CA ASN A 44 -13.58 -23.56 0.78
C ASN A 44 -13.77 -22.08 1.21
N ASP A 45 -14.78 -21.74 2.00
CA ASP A 45 -14.99 -20.34 2.41
C ASP A 45 -13.98 -19.87 3.48
N LEU A 46 -13.49 -20.78 4.35
CA LEU A 46 -12.43 -20.46 5.32
C LEU A 46 -11.04 -20.38 4.67
N SER A 47 -10.77 -21.17 3.63
CA SER A 47 -9.51 -21.11 2.88
C SER A 47 -9.46 -19.87 2.00
N ASN A 48 -10.59 -19.45 1.42
CA ASN A 48 -10.68 -18.27 0.56
C ASN A 48 -10.46 -16.96 1.33
N ALA A 49 -11.01 -16.80 2.55
CA ALA A 49 -10.78 -15.57 3.34
C ALA A 49 -9.31 -15.43 3.81
N ALA A 50 -8.67 -16.53 4.19
CA ALA A 50 -7.24 -16.54 4.54
C ALA A 50 -6.35 -16.28 3.32
N ALA A 51 -6.70 -16.89 2.18
CA ALA A 51 -6.10 -16.67 0.88
C ALA A 51 -6.24 -15.23 0.36
N GLU A 52 -7.42 -14.61 0.52
CA GLU A 52 -7.71 -13.22 0.15
C GLU A 52 -6.95 -12.25 1.04
N LYS A 53 -6.89 -12.52 2.36
CA LYS A 53 -6.05 -11.75 3.29
C LYS A 53 -4.58 -11.87 2.94
N GLU A 54 -4.09 -13.06 2.60
CA GLU A 54 -2.71 -13.29 2.14
C GLU A 54 -2.43 -12.53 0.84
N THR A 55 -3.36 -12.53 -0.11
CA THR A 55 -3.25 -11.73 -1.34
C THR A 55 -3.19 -10.24 -1.02
N ILE A 56 -4.09 -9.70 -0.20
CA ILE A 56 -4.05 -8.28 0.16
C ILE A 56 -2.76 -7.93 0.92
N VAL A 57 -2.27 -8.82 1.78
CA VAL A 57 -1.01 -8.62 2.51
C VAL A 57 0.19 -8.66 1.54
N LYS A 58 0.27 -9.64 0.64
CA LYS A 58 1.30 -9.70 -0.42
C LYS A 58 1.24 -8.45 -1.30
N LEU A 59 0.06 -7.96 -1.64
CA LEU A 59 -0.12 -6.72 -2.41
C LEU A 59 0.47 -5.52 -1.67
N LEU A 60 0.14 -5.34 -0.40
CA LEU A 60 0.63 -4.23 0.40
C LEU A 60 2.13 -4.31 0.69
N TYR A 61 2.70 -5.50 0.89
CA TYR A 61 4.16 -5.66 1.06
C TYR A 61 4.96 -5.28 -0.17
N ASN A 62 4.35 -5.30 -1.35
CA ASN A 62 5.01 -4.97 -2.61
C ASN A 62 4.76 -3.54 -3.08
N ILE A 63 3.97 -2.76 -2.34
CA ILE A 63 3.75 -1.34 -2.59
C ILE A 63 4.62 -0.54 -1.63
N GLY A 64 5.70 0.03 -2.16
CA GLY A 64 6.61 0.93 -1.45
C GLY A 64 6.31 2.41 -1.68
N SER A 65 5.58 2.78 -2.74
CA SER A 65 5.30 4.20 -3.05
C SER A 65 3.88 4.46 -3.58
N ARG A 66 3.41 5.70 -3.43
CA ARG A 66 2.13 6.17 -4.03
C ARG A 66 2.09 5.95 -5.55
N LYS A 67 3.22 6.12 -6.21
CA LYS A 67 3.37 5.90 -7.65
C LYS A 67 3.08 4.45 -8.05
N GLU A 68 3.55 3.48 -7.25
CA GLU A 68 3.27 2.05 -7.47
C GLU A 68 1.78 1.73 -7.25
N VAL A 69 1.10 2.39 -6.31
CA VAL A 69 -0.37 2.29 -6.15
C VAL A 69 -1.11 2.79 -7.38
N GLU A 70 -0.70 3.93 -7.94
CA GLU A 70 -1.35 4.52 -9.12
C GLU A 70 -1.14 3.67 -10.38
N GLN A 71 0.06 3.11 -10.58
CA GLN A 71 0.31 2.12 -11.63
C GLN A 71 -0.58 0.88 -11.46
N TYR A 72 -0.65 0.35 -10.23
CA TYR A 72 -1.50 -0.78 -9.89
C TYR A 72 -2.95 -0.49 -10.32
N LEU A 73 -3.57 0.57 -9.81
CA LEU A 73 -4.96 0.94 -10.13
C LEU A 73 -5.21 1.12 -11.63
N ARG A 74 -4.24 1.62 -12.40
CA ARG A 74 -4.36 1.75 -13.86
C ARG A 74 -4.48 0.40 -14.56
N HIS A 75 -3.70 -0.60 -14.12
CA HIS A 75 -3.77 -1.94 -14.69
C HIS A 75 -5.09 -2.66 -14.34
N PHE A 76 -5.68 -2.41 -13.16
CA PHE A 76 -6.98 -2.99 -12.76
C PHE A 76 -8.20 -2.29 -13.36
N SER A 77 -8.13 -0.98 -13.59
CA SER A 77 -9.24 -0.20 -14.16
C SER A 77 -9.34 -0.30 -15.68
N SER A 78 -8.31 -0.84 -16.34
CA SER A 78 -8.33 -1.10 -17.77
C SER A 78 -9.22 -2.30 -18.12
N VAL A 79 -10.15 -2.09 -19.06
CA VAL A 79 -11.22 -3.03 -19.44
C VAL A 79 -10.71 -4.30 -20.17
N GLU A 80 -9.40 -4.44 -20.40
CA GLU A 80 -8.81 -5.53 -21.19
C GLU A 80 -7.90 -6.46 -20.36
N SER A 81 -8.47 -7.19 -19.39
CA SER A 81 -7.73 -8.18 -18.58
C SER A 81 -7.02 -9.27 -19.38
N GLN A 82 -7.40 -9.47 -20.65
CA GLN A 82 -6.80 -10.42 -21.59
C GLN A 82 -5.41 -9.98 -22.10
N LYS A 83 -5.08 -8.69 -22.09
CA LYS A 83 -3.79 -8.15 -22.58
C LYS A 83 -2.81 -7.80 -21.46
N PHE A 84 -2.97 -8.44 -20.30
CA PHE A 84 -2.16 -8.10 -19.14
C PHE A 84 -0.70 -8.56 -19.29
N ALA A 85 -0.47 -9.87 -19.39
CA ALA A 85 0.88 -10.42 -19.45
C ALA A 85 0.99 -11.74 -20.21
N VAL A 86 2.09 -11.91 -20.93
CA VAL A 86 2.57 -13.21 -21.43
C VAL A 86 3.80 -13.60 -20.61
N ILE A 87 3.75 -14.75 -19.95
CA ILE A 87 4.81 -15.22 -19.05
C ILE A 87 5.43 -16.49 -19.62
N LYS A 88 6.69 -16.40 -20.05
CA LYS A 88 7.49 -17.55 -20.44
C LYS A 88 8.18 -18.15 -19.21
N VAL A 89 7.92 -19.42 -18.95
CA VAL A 89 8.53 -20.20 -17.86
C VAL A 89 9.60 -21.13 -18.41
N GLY A 90 10.82 -21.00 -17.89
CA GLY A 90 11.90 -21.95 -18.19
C GLY A 90 11.65 -23.32 -17.54
N GLY A 91 12.09 -24.41 -18.19
CA GLY A 91 11.90 -25.77 -17.66
C GLY A 91 12.55 -26.00 -16.29
N ALA A 92 13.68 -25.34 -16.00
CA ALA A 92 14.31 -25.40 -14.68
C ALA A 92 13.41 -24.85 -13.57
N VAL A 93 12.69 -23.75 -13.83
CA VAL A 93 11.74 -23.15 -12.87
C VAL A 93 10.62 -24.13 -12.50
N LEU A 94 10.17 -24.98 -13.44
CA LEU A 94 9.17 -26.04 -13.17
C LEU A 94 9.72 -27.20 -12.31
N THR A 95 11.03 -27.36 -12.27
CA THR A 95 11.69 -28.36 -11.42
C THR A 95 11.97 -27.80 -10.03
N ASP A 96 12.58 -26.62 -9.98
CA ASP A 96 13.24 -26.12 -8.77
C ASP A 96 12.40 -25.07 -8.00
N GLU A 97 11.49 -24.36 -8.68
CA GLU A 97 10.73 -23.24 -8.12
C GLU A 97 9.21 -23.37 -8.34
N LEU A 98 8.69 -24.59 -8.56
CA LEU A 98 7.30 -24.82 -8.94
C LEU A 98 6.28 -24.21 -7.95
N GLU A 99 6.49 -24.41 -6.65
CA GLU A 99 5.58 -23.91 -5.61
C GLU A 99 5.62 -22.38 -5.51
N THR A 100 6.81 -21.78 -5.68
CA THR A 100 7.01 -20.33 -5.72
C THR A 100 6.30 -19.72 -6.94
N LEU A 101 6.47 -20.35 -8.11
CA LEU A 101 5.78 -19.96 -9.35
C LEU A 101 4.26 -20.05 -9.21
N ALA A 102 3.76 -21.17 -8.69
CA ALA A 102 2.32 -21.37 -8.49
C ALA A 102 1.75 -20.32 -7.54
N SER A 103 2.39 -20.06 -6.39
CA SER A 103 1.99 -19.00 -5.47
C SER A 103 1.97 -17.62 -6.14
N ALA A 104 2.96 -17.29 -6.98
CA ALA A 104 3.04 -16.00 -7.64
C ALA A 104 1.96 -15.82 -8.71
N LEU A 105 1.68 -16.86 -9.52
CA LEU A 105 0.60 -16.83 -10.50
C LEU A 105 -0.79 -16.81 -9.84
N THR A 106 -0.96 -17.54 -8.73
CA THR A 106 -2.18 -17.50 -7.91
C THR A 106 -2.45 -16.11 -7.37
N PHE A 107 -1.41 -15.40 -6.91
CA PHE A 107 -1.53 -14.00 -6.50
C PHE A 107 -2.10 -13.13 -7.62
N LEU A 108 -1.54 -13.22 -8.84
CA LEU A 108 -2.02 -12.46 -10.01
C LEU A 108 -3.48 -12.78 -10.35
N ASN A 109 -3.86 -14.06 -10.31
CA ASN A 109 -5.24 -14.46 -10.58
C ASN A 109 -6.22 -13.93 -9.53
N ARG A 110 -5.87 -14.00 -8.24
CA ARG A 110 -6.73 -13.54 -7.14
C ARG A 110 -6.95 -12.03 -7.17
N VAL A 111 -6.00 -11.24 -7.68
CA VAL A 111 -6.22 -9.80 -7.86
C VAL A 111 -7.05 -9.47 -9.11
N GLY A 112 -7.36 -10.46 -9.96
CA GLY A 112 -8.21 -10.30 -11.14
C GLY A 112 -7.47 -10.27 -12.48
N LEU A 113 -6.19 -10.65 -12.49
CA LEU A 113 -5.35 -10.64 -13.70
C LEU A 113 -5.19 -12.06 -14.25
N TYR A 114 -5.15 -12.17 -15.58
CA TYR A 114 -5.10 -13.46 -16.26
C TYR A 114 -3.84 -13.57 -17.12
N PRO A 115 -2.66 -13.79 -16.53
CA PRO A 115 -1.45 -14.01 -17.30
C PRO A 115 -1.59 -15.26 -18.19
N ILE A 116 -1.13 -15.15 -19.43
CA ILE A 116 -0.99 -16.29 -20.34
C ILE A 116 0.37 -16.92 -20.10
N VAL A 117 0.39 -18.16 -19.61
CA VAL A 117 1.63 -18.82 -19.20
C VAL A 117 2.05 -19.80 -20.29
N LEU A 118 3.25 -19.63 -20.83
CA LEU A 118 3.87 -20.54 -21.79
C LEU A 118 5.09 -21.18 -21.13
N HIS A 119 5.19 -22.51 -21.13
CA HIS A 119 6.34 -23.19 -20.52
C HIS A 119 7.14 -24.05 -21.50
N GLY A 120 8.44 -24.14 -21.23
CA GLY A 120 9.34 -25.14 -21.81
C GLY A 120 9.52 -26.35 -20.89
N ALA A 121 10.28 -27.35 -21.34
CA ALA A 121 10.67 -28.52 -20.54
C ALA A 121 12.07 -29.07 -20.90
N GLY A 122 13.00 -28.18 -21.25
CA GLY A 122 14.32 -28.54 -21.79
C GLY A 122 15.15 -29.49 -20.92
N PRO A 123 15.40 -29.16 -19.64
CA PRO A 123 16.16 -30.04 -18.74
C PRO A 123 15.51 -31.41 -18.54
N GLN A 124 14.18 -31.46 -18.39
CA GLN A 124 13.41 -32.69 -18.23
C GLN A 124 13.49 -33.57 -19.48
N LEU A 125 13.39 -32.95 -20.66
CA LEU A 125 13.52 -33.64 -21.94
C LEU A 125 14.90 -34.26 -22.11
N ASN A 126 15.98 -33.54 -21.77
CA ASN A 126 17.34 -34.09 -21.84
C ASN A 126 17.51 -35.34 -20.98
N ARG A 127 17.04 -35.31 -19.73
CA ARG A 127 17.12 -36.47 -18.84
C ARG A 127 16.38 -37.69 -19.39
N LEU A 128 15.16 -37.52 -19.89
CA LEU A 128 14.41 -38.66 -20.44
C LEU A 128 14.96 -39.18 -21.76
N LEU A 129 15.62 -38.33 -22.56
CA LEU A 129 16.34 -38.78 -23.76
C LEU A 129 17.54 -39.63 -23.36
N GLU A 130 18.33 -39.18 -22.39
CA GLU A 130 19.47 -39.94 -21.84
C GLU A 130 19.01 -41.28 -21.24
N ASP A 131 17.94 -41.31 -20.45
CA ASP A 131 17.35 -42.54 -19.88
C ASP A 131 16.85 -43.51 -20.96
N ALA A 132 16.39 -42.98 -22.10
CA ALA A 132 15.96 -43.77 -23.26
C ALA A 132 17.13 -44.16 -24.19
N GLY A 133 18.36 -43.78 -23.85
CA GLY A 133 19.56 -44.04 -24.68
C GLY A 133 19.62 -43.22 -25.97
N VAL A 134 18.88 -42.10 -26.04
CA VAL A 134 18.87 -41.17 -27.17
C VAL A 134 19.77 -39.97 -26.86
N GLU A 135 20.85 -39.78 -27.62
CA GLU A 135 21.76 -38.65 -27.41
C GLU A 135 21.16 -37.35 -27.98
N PRO A 136 21.01 -36.27 -27.18
CA PRO A 136 20.49 -35.01 -27.67
C PRO A 136 21.40 -34.35 -28.70
N GLN A 137 20.91 -34.17 -29.94
CA GLN A 137 21.65 -33.50 -31.01
C GLN A 137 21.21 -32.04 -31.15
N TYR A 138 22.19 -31.15 -31.31
CA TYR A 138 21.97 -29.72 -31.52
C TYR A 138 22.76 -29.23 -32.73
N GLU A 139 22.12 -28.41 -33.54
CA GLU A 139 22.74 -27.71 -34.65
C GLU A 139 22.27 -26.25 -34.63
N GLU A 140 23.21 -25.30 -34.68
CA GLU A 140 22.93 -23.86 -34.58
C GLU A 140 22.13 -23.46 -33.32
N GLY A 141 22.25 -24.25 -32.24
CA GLY A 141 21.51 -24.04 -30.99
C GLY A 141 20.06 -24.54 -31.02
N ILE A 142 19.64 -25.18 -32.11
CA ILE A 142 18.32 -25.80 -32.27
C ILE A 142 18.46 -27.30 -32.06
N ARG A 143 17.52 -27.89 -31.32
CA ARG A 143 17.50 -29.35 -31.10
C ARG A 143 16.93 -30.05 -32.33
N ILE A 144 17.71 -30.93 -32.93
CA ILE A 144 17.21 -31.83 -33.98
C ILE A 144 16.18 -32.77 -33.32
N THR A 145 14.97 -32.81 -33.88
CA THR A 145 13.85 -33.53 -33.26
C THR A 145 13.36 -34.63 -34.19
N ASP A 146 13.88 -35.84 -34.00
CA ASP A 146 13.45 -37.03 -34.76
C ASP A 146 12.13 -37.64 -34.20
N PRO A 147 11.54 -38.68 -34.83
CA PRO A 147 10.29 -39.26 -34.34
C PRO A 147 10.33 -39.73 -32.88
N GLN A 148 11.44 -40.34 -32.46
CA GLN A 148 11.61 -40.85 -31.10
C GLN A 148 11.74 -39.71 -30.09
N THR A 149 12.53 -38.68 -30.44
CA THR A 149 12.69 -37.46 -29.65
C THR A 149 11.37 -36.71 -29.52
N LEU A 150 10.58 -36.62 -30.60
CA LEU A 150 9.26 -35.98 -30.58
C LEU A 150 8.28 -36.72 -29.67
N GLU A 151 8.27 -38.06 -29.69
CA GLU A 151 7.42 -38.86 -28.81
C GLU A 151 7.73 -38.57 -27.33
N ILE A 152 9.02 -38.54 -26.97
CA ILE A 152 9.46 -38.23 -25.61
C ILE A 152 9.12 -36.78 -25.26
N ALA A 153 9.39 -35.83 -26.17
CA ALA A 153 9.07 -34.42 -25.98
C ALA A 153 7.57 -34.25 -25.67
N ARG A 154 6.67 -34.82 -26.48
CA ARG A 154 5.23 -34.73 -26.27
C ARG A 154 4.79 -35.24 -24.89
N LYS A 155 5.35 -36.37 -24.43
CA LYS A 155 5.06 -36.92 -23.09
C LYS A 155 5.54 -35.98 -21.98
N VAL A 156 6.77 -35.46 -22.09
CA VAL A 156 7.35 -34.54 -21.11
C VAL A 156 6.56 -33.24 -21.04
N PHE A 157 6.27 -32.62 -22.18
CA PHE A 157 5.52 -31.36 -22.21
C PHE A 157 4.13 -31.51 -21.60
N MET A 158 3.41 -32.60 -21.91
CA MET A 158 2.11 -32.88 -21.29
C MET A 158 2.23 -33.09 -19.77
N SER A 159 3.22 -33.86 -19.33
CA SER A 159 3.46 -34.13 -17.91
C SER A 159 3.77 -32.86 -17.14
N GLU A 160 4.70 -32.03 -17.64
CA GLU A 160 5.07 -30.77 -16.98
C GLU A 160 3.93 -29.73 -17.03
N ASN A 161 3.12 -29.73 -18.10
CA ASN A 161 1.93 -28.88 -18.20
C ASN A 161 0.92 -29.19 -17.11
N LEU A 162 0.56 -30.48 -16.97
CA LEU A 162 -0.35 -30.94 -15.93
C LEU A 162 0.22 -30.72 -14.53
N LYS A 163 1.53 -30.93 -14.34
CA LYS A 163 2.20 -30.68 -13.05
C LYS A 163 2.06 -29.22 -12.60
N LEU A 164 2.18 -28.25 -13.52
CA LEU A 164 1.95 -26.84 -13.21
C LEU A 164 0.48 -26.54 -12.94
N VAL A 165 -0.44 -27.09 -13.74
CA VAL A 165 -1.89 -26.95 -13.53
C VAL A 165 -2.29 -27.50 -12.16
N ASP A 166 -1.84 -28.70 -11.80
CA ASP A 166 -2.11 -29.33 -10.51
C ASP A 166 -1.54 -28.50 -9.35
N ALA A 167 -0.37 -27.89 -9.52
CA ALA A 167 0.17 -26.96 -8.53
C ALA A 167 -0.75 -25.74 -8.35
N LEU A 168 -1.18 -25.09 -9.43
CA LEU A 168 -2.09 -23.94 -9.37
C LEU A 168 -3.44 -24.28 -8.73
N GLU A 169 -4.02 -25.43 -9.07
CA GLU A 169 -5.28 -25.91 -8.48
C GLU A 169 -5.11 -26.20 -6.97
N ARG A 170 -3.97 -26.78 -6.54
CA ARG A 170 -3.65 -26.94 -5.11
C ARG A 170 -3.54 -25.61 -4.36
N HIS A 171 -3.07 -24.56 -5.02
CA HIS A 171 -3.03 -23.19 -4.49
C HIS A 171 -4.39 -22.46 -4.59
N GLY A 172 -5.43 -23.12 -5.09
CA GLY A 172 -6.79 -22.58 -5.19
C GLY A 172 -7.01 -21.65 -6.39
N THR A 173 -6.20 -21.77 -7.43
CA THR A 173 -6.36 -21.03 -8.69
C THR A 173 -6.79 -21.97 -9.80
N ARG A 174 -7.87 -21.61 -10.49
CA ARG A 174 -8.32 -22.37 -11.66
C ARG A 174 -7.32 -22.20 -12.79
N ALA A 175 -6.82 -23.31 -13.32
CA ALA A 175 -5.90 -23.33 -14.44
C ALA A 175 -6.39 -24.30 -15.52
N ARG A 176 -6.20 -23.94 -16.79
CA ARG A 176 -6.60 -24.78 -17.92
C ARG A 176 -5.36 -25.25 -18.69
N PRO A 177 -5.12 -26.57 -18.77
CA PRO A 177 -4.06 -27.09 -19.62
C PRO A 177 -4.43 -26.87 -21.10
N ILE A 178 -3.51 -26.28 -21.86
CA ILE A 178 -3.63 -26.08 -23.32
C ILE A 178 -2.36 -26.65 -23.98
N PRO A 179 -2.32 -27.98 -24.20
CA PRO A 179 -1.12 -28.67 -24.70
C PRO A 179 -0.94 -28.60 -26.23
N GLY A 180 -1.87 -27.97 -26.95
CA GLY A 180 -1.88 -27.92 -28.42
C GLY A 180 -3.00 -27.01 -28.95
N GLY A 181 -3.06 -26.86 -30.26
CA GLY A 181 -4.08 -26.07 -30.98
C GLY A 181 -3.92 -24.55 -30.92
N VAL A 182 -2.86 -24.03 -30.29
CA VAL A 182 -2.57 -22.59 -30.25
C VAL A 182 -1.60 -22.19 -31.36
N PHE A 183 -0.48 -22.89 -31.49
CA PHE A 183 0.54 -22.55 -32.48
C PHE A 183 0.36 -23.37 -33.75
N VAL A 184 0.17 -22.69 -34.88
CA VAL A 184 0.21 -23.31 -36.20
C VAL A 184 1.59 -23.07 -36.79
N ALA A 185 2.24 -24.10 -37.32
CA ALA A 185 3.61 -24.02 -37.82
C ALA A 185 3.83 -24.87 -39.07
N ASP A 186 4.75 -24.42 -39.91
CA ASP A 186 5.37 -25.25 -40.94
C ASP A 186 6.69 -25.84 -40.44
N TYR A 187 7.26 -26.80 -41.16
CA TYR A 187 8.61 -27.29 -40.86
C TYR A 187 9.63 -26.15 -41.03
N LEU A 188 10.50 -25.95 -40.03
CA LEU A 188 11.57 -24.96 -40.10
C LEU A 188 12.56 -25.31 -41.21
N ASP A 189 13.04 -26.56 -41.17
CA ASP A 189 13.78 -27.24 -42.23
C ASP A 189 13.64 -28.74 -41.95
N LYS A 190 12.89 -29.44 -42.81
CA LYS A 190 12.54 -30.85 -42.57
C LYS A 190 13.74 -31.78 -42.74
N GLU A 191 14.68 -31.43 -43.61
CA GLU A 191 15.87 -32.25 -43.87
C GLU A 191 16.89 -32.07 -42.75
N LYS A 192 17.06 -30.82 -42.27
CA LYS A 192 18.05 -30.48 -41.25
C LYS A 192 17.56 -30.75 -39.82
N TYR A 193 16.38 -30.24 -39.45
CA TYR A 193 15.89 -30.26 -38.08
C TYR A 193 14.77 -31.27 -37.82
N GLN A 194 14.28 -31.95 -38.87
CA GLN A 194 13.19 -32.91 -38.82
C GLN A 194 11.89 -32.29 -38.25
N TYR A 195 11.36 -32.76 -37.11
CA TYR A 195 10.08 -32.32 -36.55
C TYR A 195 10.19 -31.03 -35.73
N VAL A 196 10.86 -30.02 -36.28
CA VAL A 196 10.98 -28.68 -35.69
C VAL A 196 10.18 -27.68 -36.52
N GLY A 197 9.38 -26.85 -35.84
CA GLY A 197 8.43 -25.94 -36.47
C GLY A 197 8.88 -24.48 -36.49
N LYS A 198 8.48 -23.78 -37.56
CA LYS A 198 8.43 -22.33 -37.65
C LYS A 198 6.97 -21.89 -37.55
N ILE A 199 6.62 -21.19 -36.48
CA ILE A 199 5.25 -20.70 -36.27
C ILE A 199 4.86 -19.75 -37.41
N THR A 200 3.68 -19.97 -37.96
CA THR A 200 3.09 -19.16 -39.04
C THR A 200 1.87 -18.38 -38.55
N SER A 201 1.14 -18.90 -37.55
CA SER A 201 0.03 -18.19 -36.93
C SER A 201 -0.27 -18.69 -35.51
N VAL A 202 -1.00 -17.87 -34.75
CA VAL A 202 -1.43 -18.17 -33.38
C VAL A 202 -2.96 -18.10 -33.28
N ASN A 203 -3.59 -19.19 -32.86
CA ASN A 203 -5.02 -19.26 -32.57
C ASN A 203 -5.30 -18.90 -31.10
N LYS A 204 -6.13 -17.87 -30.88
CA LYS A 204 -6.47 -17.34 -29.56
C LYS A 204 -7.68 -17.99 -28.90
N ASP A 205 -8.48 -18.78 -29.63
CA ASP A 205 -9.80 -19.23 -29.16
C ASP A 205 -9.74 -19.99 -27.83
N ALA A 206 -8.76 -20.89 -27.69
CA ALA A 206 -8.56 -21.67 -26.47
C ALA A 206 -8.14 -20.80 -25.29
N ILE A 207 -7.29 -19.79 -25.54
CA ILE A 207 -6.80 -18.83 -24.55
C ILE A 207 -7.96 -17.96 -24.06
N GLU A 208 -8.70 -17.35 -25.00
CA GLU A 208 -9.83 -16.48 -24.69
C GLU A 208 -10.98 -17.24 -24.01
N SER A 209 -11.22 -18.50 -24.39
CA SER A 209 -12.16 -19.39 -23.70
C SER A 209 -11.74 -19.65 -22.25
N SER A 210 -10.45 -19.91 -22.00
CA SER A 210 -9.92 -20.09 -20.65
C SER A 210 -10.13 -18.85 -19.78
N ILE A 211 -9.72 -17.68 -20.28
CA ILE A 211 -9.80 -16.41 -19.54
C ILE A 211 -11.27 -16.06 -19.25
N ARG A 212 -12.17 -16.17 -20.24
CA ARG A 212 -13.62 -15.95 -20.03
C ARG A 212 -14.22 -16.86 -18.95
N SER A 213 -13.69 -18.06 -18.77
CA SER A 213 -14.13 -19.01 -17.75
C SER A 213 -13.50 -18.78 -16.37
N GLY A 214 -12.66 -17.76 -16.23
CA GLY A 214 -11.95 -17.44 -14.99
C GLY A 214 -10.75 -18.36 -14.70
N ALA A 215 -10.16 -18.99 -15.73
CA ALA A 215 -9.03 -19.91 -15.56
C ALA A 215 -7.76 -19.42 -16.28
N LEU A 216 -6.61 -19.58 -15.63
CA LEU A 216 -5.31 -19.25 -16.23
C LEU A 216 -4.98 -20.22 -17.38
N PRO A 217 -4.71 -19.73 -18.60
CA PRO A 217 -4.31 -20.59 -19.72
C PRO A 217 -2.84 -20.99 -19.59
N ILE A 218 -2.57 -22.31 -19.50
CA ILE A 218 -1.23 -22.87 -19.35
C ILE A 218 -0.84 -23.63 -20.63
N LEU A 219 0.03 -23.02 -21.44
CA LEU A 219 0.41 -23.46 -22.78
C LEU A 219 1.75 -24.20 -22.80
N THR A 220 1.85 -25.18 -23.69
CA THR A 220 3.13 -25.79 -24.10
C THR A 220 3.69 -25.11 -25.35
N SER A 221 5.02 -25.16 -25.57
CA SER A 221 5.66 -24.67 -26.80
C SER A 221 5.66 -25.68 -27.95
N LEU A 222 4.56 -26.42 -28.12
CA LEU A 222 4.34 -27.34 -29.24
C LEU A 222 3.45 -26.66 -30.29
N ALA A 223 3.76 -26.87 -31.56
CA ALA A 223 2.96 -26.37 -32.68
C ALA A 223 2.42 -27.51 -33.52
N GLU A 224 1.44 -27.21 -34.36
CA GLU A 224 0.81 -28.18 -35.26
C GLU A 224 0.83 -27.65 -36.69
N THR A 225 1.11 -28.53 -37.64
CA THR A 225 0.88 -28.24 -39.05
C THR A 225 -0.62 -28.20 -39.36
N PRO A 226 -1.05 -27.61 -40.49
CA PRO A 226 -2.47 -27.61 -40.88
C PRO A 226 -3.11 -29.01 -41.02
N ASP A 227 -2.31 -30.05 -41.28
CA ASP A 227 -2.72 -31.46 -41.33
C ASP A 227 -2.66 -32.19 -39.97
N GLY A 228 -2.24 -31.50 -38.90
CA GLY A 228 -2.28 -32.00 -37.51
C GLY A 228 -1.00 -32.70 -37.02
N GLN A 229 0.12 -32.58 -37.75
CA GLN A 229 1.42 -33.08 -37.27
C GLN A 229 1.99 -32.13 -36.22
N ILE A 230 2.33 -32.67 -35.05
CA ILE A 230 2.97 -31.92 -33.97
C ILE A 230 4.44 -31.65 -34.31
N LEU A 231 4.89 -30.42 -34.09
CA LEU A 231 6.26 -29.96 -34.25
C LEU A 231 6.78 -29.35 -32.95
N ASN A 232 8.05 -29.57 -32.67
CA ASN A 232 8.75 -28.94 -31.55
C ASN A 232 9.11 -27.49 -31.92
N VAL A 233 8.89 -26.56 -30.99
CA VAL A 233 9.23 -25.13 -31.19
C VAL A 233 10.00 -24.60 -29.99
N ASN A 234 10.94 -23.70 -30.24
CA ASN A 234 11.65 -22.98 -29.19
C ASN A 234 10.65 -22.14 -28.36
N ALA A 235 10.66 -22.31 -27.04
CA ALA A 235 9.74 -21.62 -26.14
C ALA A 235 9.89 -20.09 -26.14
N ASP A 236 11.10 -19.56 -26.39
CA ASP A 236 11.31 -18.10 -26.47
C ASP A 236 10.72 -17.54 -27.78
N VAL A 237 10.85 -18.28 -28.88
CA VAL A 237 10.21 -17.94 -30.17
C VAL A 237 8.69 -18.01 -30.05
N ALA A 238 8.17 -19.08 -29.46
CA ALA A 238 6.73 -19.22 -29.22
C ALA A 238 6.17 -18.13 -28.30
N ALA A 239 6.94 -17.68 -27.29
CA ALA A 239 6.56 -16.55 -26.45
C ALA A 239 6.51 -15.24 -27.23
N ALA A 240 7.49 -15.00 -28.12
CA ALA A 240 7.55 -13.82 -28.96
C ALA A 240 6.35 -13.78 -29.94
N GLU A 241 6.09 -14.86 -30.66
CA GLU A 241 4.96 -14.96 -31.60
C GLU A 241 3.60 -14.79 -30.89
N LEU A 242 3.45 -15.39 -29.71
CA LEU A 242 2.27 -15.19 -28.88
C LEU A 242 2.12 -13.73 -28.45
N ALA A 243 3.21 -13.08 -28.03
CA ALA A 243 3.19 -11.68 -27.62
C ALA A 243 2.85 -10.74 -28.78
N THR A 244 3.34 -10.99 -30.00
CA THR A 244 2.99 -10.22 -31.21
C THR A 244 1.50 -10.25 -31.50
N VAL A 245 0.82 -11.38 -31.25
CA VAL A 245 -0.62 -11.54 -31.53
C VAL A 245 -1.52 -11.06 -30.39
N ILE A 246 -1.06 -11.19 -29.13
CA ILE A 246 -1.81 -10.77 -27.94
C ILE A 246 -1.62 -9.27 -27.65
N GLU A 247 -0.46 -8.71 -28.00
CA GLU A 247 -0.02 -7.34 -27.65
C GLU A 247 -0.13 -7.04 -26.13
N PRO A 248 0.54 -7.82 -25.26
CA PRO A 248 0.43 -7.64 -23.82
C PRO A 248 1.22 -6.42 -23.32
N LEU A 249 0.76 -5.83 -22.21
CA LEU A 249 1.51 -4.76 -21.53
C LEU A 249 2.86 -5.24 -20.96
N LYS A 250 2.90 -6.48 -20.47
CA LYS A 250 4.09 -7.09 -19.85
C LYS A 250 4.42 -8.43 -20.50
N ILE A 251 5.68 -8.62 -20.85
CA ILE A 251 6.22 -9.89 -21.34
C ILE A 251 7.28 -10.32 -20.34
N VAL A 252 7.10 -11.45 -19.69
CA VAL A 252 7.98 -11.86 -18.59
C VAL A 252 8.72 -13.14 -18.96
N PHE A 253 10.04 -13.10 -18.91
CA PHE A 253 10.90 -14.28 -19.02
C PHE A 253 11.40 -14.68 -17.64
N LEU A 254 10.90 -15.82 -17.13
CA LEU A 254 11.33 -16.36 -15.85
C LEU A 254 12.62 -17.17 -16.01
N ASN A 255 13.64 -16.79 -15.23
CA ASN A 255 14.91 -17.50 -15.13
C ASN A 255 15.41 -17.56 -13.67
N GLU A 256 16.37 -18.45 -13.41
CA GLU A 256 16.97 -18.62 -12.07
C GLU A 256 17.91 -17.47 -11.68
N LYS A 257 18.42 -16.72 -12.67
CA LYS A 257 19.43 -15.67 -12.46
C LYS A 257 18.87 -14.34 -12.00
N ASN A 258 17.55 -14.16 -12.06
CA ASN A 258 16.86 -12.93 -11.67
C ASN A 258 17.36 -11.66 -12.40
N GLY A 259 17.50 -11.74 -13.73
CA GLY A 259 17.86 -10.59 -14.59
C GLY A 259 19.18 -10.72 -15.33
N LEU A 260 19.66 -9.59 -15.84
CA LEU A 260 20.93 -9.40 -16.55
C LEU A 260 21.92 -8.65 -15.65
N TYR A 261 23.20 -8.95 -15.81
CA TYR A 261 24.28 -8.40 -14.98
C TYR A 261 25.34 -7.74 -15.85
N HIS A 262 25.87 -6.63 -15.36
CA HIS A 262 26.98 -5.94 -15.97
C HIS A 262 28.26 -6.77 -15.84
N GLY A 263 28.88 -7.12 -16.97
CA GLY A 263 29.96 -8.10 -17.04
C GLY A 263 31.28 -7.67 -16.39
N VAL A 264 31.51 -6.36 -16.21
CA VAL A 264 32.66 -5.81 -15.46
C VAL A 264 32.34 -5.59 -13.98
N THR A 265 31.33 -4.80 -13.65
CA THR A 265 31.02 -4.41 -12.27
C THR A 265 30.29 -5.49 -11.46
N GLY A 266 29.74 -6.51 -12.12
CA GLY A 266 28.91 -7.54 -11.51
C GLY A 266 27.56 -7.05 -10.98
N LYS A 267 27.24 -5.75 -11.14
CA LYS A 267 25.97 -5.17 -10.70
C LYS A 267 24.84 -5.61 -11.63
N LYS A 268 23.67 -5.88 -11.05
CA LYS A 268 22.44 -6.14 -11.81
C LYS A 268 22.07 -4.90 -12.62
N ILE A 269 21.56 -5.11 -13.83
CA ILE A 269 21.05 -4.04 -14.69
C ILE A 269 19.55 -3.94 -14.40
N ASP A 270 19.11 -2.86 -13.78
CA ASP A 270 17.70 -2.72 -13.38
C ASP A 270 16.80 -2.37 -14.58
N THR A 271 17.27 -1.52 -15.50
CA THR A 271 16.50 -1.10 -16.67
C THR A 271 17.40 -0.91 -17.90
N ILE A 272 16.85 -1.20 -19.08
CA ILE A 272 17.44 -0.92 -20.40
C ILE A 272 16.41 -0.19 -21.26
N ASN A 273 16.71 1.05 -21.67
CA ASN A 273 15.90 1.80 -22.63
C ASN A 273 16.49 1.66 -24.03
N LEU A 274 15.89 0.80 -24.86
CA LEU A 274 16.48 0.38 -26.14
C LEU A 274 16.72 1.53 -27.12
N ASP A 275 15.82 2.51 -27.23
CA ASP A 275 15.97 3.60 -28.19
C ASP A 275 17.20 4.50 -27.89
N GLU A 276 17.64 4.54 -26.63
CA GLU A 276 18.76 5.35 -26.16
C GLU A 276 20.05 4.51 -26.01
N GLU A 277 19.95 3.33 -25.40
CA GLU A 277 21.11 2.59 -24.89
C GLU A 277 21.55 1.43 -25.79
N TYR A 278 20.70 0.96 -26.72
CA TYR A 278 20.94 -0.31 -27.43
C TYR A 278 22.24 -0.33 -28.22
N GLU A 279 22.51 0.70 -29.03
CA GLU A 279 23.67 0.72 -29.93
C GLU A 279 24.99 0.71 -29.16
N ASP A 280 25.06 1.46 -28.06
CA ASP A 280 26.27 1.55 -27.25
C ASP A 280 26.44 0.30 -26.39
N LEU A 281 25.36 -0.19 -25.78
CA LEU A 281 25.37 -1.43 -25.01
C LEU A 281 25.78 -2.65 -25.86
N MET A 282 25.39 -2.70 -27.13
CA MET A 282 25.76 -3.82 -28.02
C MET A 282 27.22 -3.77 -28.49
N LYS A 283 27.89 -2.61 -28.42
CA LYS A 283 29.32 -2.45 -28.71
C LYS A 283 30.22 -2.80 -27.53
N GLU A 284 29.68 -2.74 -26.31
CA GLU A 284 30.43 -3.05 -25.09
C GLU A 284 31.07 -4.44 -25.13
N SER A 285 32.35 -4.49 -24.76
CA SER A 285 33.17 -5.70 -24.82
C SER A 285 32.74 -6.78 -23.82
N TRP A 286 32.12 -6.37 -22.71
CA TRP A 286 31.68 -7.27 -21.64
C TRP A 286 30.35 -7.97 -21.94
N VAL A 287 29.57 -7.48 -22.91
CA VAL A 287 28.28 -8.09 -23.28
C VAL A 287 28.56 -9.34 -24.11
N ARG A 288 28.46 -10.51 -23.48
CA ARG A 288 28.75 -11.81 -24.11
C ARG A 288 27.69 -12.19 -25.15
N TYR A 289 28.04 -13.14 -26.02
CA TYR A 289 27.17 -13.60 -27.13
C TYR A 289 25.73 -13.92 -26.69
N GLY A 290 25.55 -14.70 -25.61
CA GLY A 290 24.20 -15.03 -25.11
C GLY A 290 23.40 -13.82 -24.62
N THR A 291 24.06 -12.84 -23.98
CA THR A 291 23.42 -11.59 -23.56
C THR A 291 23.07 -10.72 -24.76
N LYS A 292 23.96 -10.64 -25.77
CA LYS A 292 23.69 -9.92 -27.03
C LYS A 292 22.48 -10.50 -27.76
N LEU A 293 22.39 -11.83 -27.84
CA LEU A 293 21.27 -12.51 -28.46
C LEU A 293 19.96 -12.17 -27.74
N LYS A 294 19.94 -12.25 -26.41
CA LYS A 294 18.73 -11.96 -25.63
C LYS A 294 18.27 -10.50 -25.76
N ILE A 295 19.19 -9.54 -25.70
CA ILE A 295 18.85 -8.11 -25.88
C ILE A 295 18.32 -7.86 -27.29
N ARG A 296 18.92 -8.50 -28.31
CA ARG A 296 18.45 -8.39 -29.70
C ARG A 296 17.05 -8.96 -29.89
N GLU A 297 16.79 -10.16 -29.38
CA GLU A 297 15.45 -10.78 -29.42
C GLU A 297 14.41 -9.89 -28.73
N CYS A 298 14.73 -9.33 -27.55
CA CYS A 298 13.85 -8.41 -26.85
C CYS A 298 13.61 -7.13 -27.66
N LYS A 299 14.63 -6.61 -28.36
CA LYS A 299 14.48 -5.45 -29.24
C LYS A 299 13.57 -5.75 -30.42
N GLU A 300 13.83 -6.83 -31.16
CA GLU A 300 13.04 -7.22 -32.32
C GLU A 300 11.57 -7.43 -31.95
N LEU A 301 11.31 -8.08 -30.81
CA LEU A 301 9.97 -8.25 -30.26
C LEU A 301 9.32 -6.91 -29.91
N LEU A 302 10.00 -6.04 -29.18
CA LEU A 302 9.43 -4.77 -28.72
C LEU A 302 9.23 -3.76 -29.87
N ASP A 303 10.05 -3.80 -30.91
CA ASP A 303 9.90 -2.96 -32.11
C ASP A 303 8.56 -3.21 -32.81
N GLY A 304 8.08 -4.47 -32.80
CA GLY A 304 6.78 -4.88 -33.33
C GLY A 304 5.58 -4.63 -32.43
N LEU A 305 5.79 -4.14 -31.19
CA LEU A 305 4.75 -3.96 -30.18
C LEU A 305 4.50 -2.48 -29.85
N PRO A 306 3.33 -2.15 -29.25
CA PRO A 306 3.08 -0.81 -28.73
C PRO A 306 4.16 -0.38 -27.73
N ARG A 307 4.53 0.91 -27.71
CA ARG A 307 5.55 1.47 -26.79
C ARG A 307 5.21 1.28 -25.30
N SER A 308 3.93 1.05 -24.97
CA SER A 308 3.48 0.71 -23.60
C SER A 308 3.91 -0.70 -23.15
N SER A 309 4.33 -1.55 -24.08
CA SER A 309 4.77 -2.92 -23.80
C SER A 309 6.20 -2.91 -23.26
N SER A 310 6.49 -3.83 -22.34
CA SER A 310 7.84 -4.03 -21.81
C SER A 310 8.15 -5.49 -21.59
N VAL A 311 9.43 -5.83 -21.68
CA VAL A 311 9.95 -7.16 -21.37
C VAL A 311 10.62 -7.11 -20.00
N ALA A 312 10.36 -8.08 -19.13
CA ALA A 312 11.03 -8.23 -17.86
C ALA A 312 11.71 -9.59 -17.74
N ILE A 313 12.95 -9.60 -17.25
CA ILE A 313 13.72 -10.83 -16.98
C ILE A 313 13.93 -10.93 -15.47
N ILE A 314 13.28 -11.92 -14.85
CA ILE A 314 13.19 -12.03 -13.37
C ILE A 314 13.14 -13.50 -12.93
N SER A 315 13.24 -13.72 -11.62
CA SER A 315 12.94 -15.02 -10.98
C SER A 315 11.47 -15.14 -10.57
N ALA A 316 10.99 -16.37 -10.33
CA ALA A 316 9.57 -16.62 -10.04
C ALA A 316 9.11 -15.96 -8.72
N GLY A 317 9.97 -15.94 -7.70
CA GLY A 317 9.69 -15.29 -6.41
C GLY A 317 9.45 -13.78 -6.52
N HIS A 318 9.95 -13.16 -7.59
CA HIS A 318 9.88 -11.74 -7.84
C HIS A 318 8.81 -11.33 -8.88
N LEU A 319 8.07 -12.30 -9.40
CA LEU A 319 7.07 -12.10 -10.45
C LEU A 319 6.02 -11.04 -10.11
N HIS A 320 5.48 -11.10 -8.90
CA HIS A 320 4.47 -10.14 -8.48
C HIS A 320 5.08 -8.76 -8.21
N LYS A 321 6.34 -8.64 -7.76
CA LYS A 321 6.99 -7.33 -7.57
C LYS A 321 7.24 -6.64 -8.92
N GLU A 322 7.76 -7.35 -9.91
CA GLU A 322 8.09 -6.78 -11.22
C GLU A 322 6.87 -6.30 -12.01
N LEU A 323 5.75 -6.99 -11.87
CA LEU A 323 4.53 -6.64 -12.61
C LEU A 323 3.85 -5.37 -12.08
N PHE A 324 4.19 -4.92 -10.88
CA PHE A 324 3.53 -3.78 -10.21
C PHE A 324 4.49 -2.69 -9.70
N THR A 325 5.80 -2.85 -9.87
CA THR A 325 6.78 -1.86 -9.43
C THR A 325 7.74 -1.45 -10.55
N ASP A 326 7.96 -0.15 -10.66
CA ASP A 326 8.96 0.46 -11.54
C ASP A 326 10.39 0.30 -11.02
N SER A 327 10.56 0.12 -9.71
CA SER A 327 11.85 -0.18 -9.09
C SER A 327 12.39 -1.54 -9.52
N GLY A 328 11.52 -2.39 -10.07
CA GLY A 328 11.86 -3.68 -10.65
C GLY A 328 12.38 -4.67 -9.60
N ALA A 329 12.39 -5.94 -9.98
CA ALA A 329 12.98 -7.00 -9.19
C ALA A 329 14.10 -7.72 -9.97
N GLY A 330 14.09 -7.64 -11.30
CA GLY A 330 15.19 -8.06 -12.16
C GLY A 330 15.56 -6.97 -13.17
N THR A 331 15.58 -7.32 -14.46
CA THR A 331 15.92 -6.38 -15.54
C THR A 331 14.69 -6.07 -16.38
N LEU A 332 14.29 -4.80 -16.39
CA LEU A 332 13.21 -4.27 -17.23
C LEU A 332 13.78 -3.74 -18.56
N ILE A 333 13.29 -4.25 -19.68
CA ILE A 333 13.68 -3.83 -21.02
C ILE A 333 12.46 -3.22 -21.69
N ARG A 334 12.60 -2.01 -22.23
CA ARG A 334 11.54 -1.30 -22.94
C ARG A 334 12.13 -0.47 -24.06
N ARG A 335 11.28 -0.04 -25.00
CA ARG A 335 11.73 0.90 -26.03
C ARG A 335 12.16 2.24 -25.43
N GLY A 336 11.38 2.76 -24.48
CA GLY A 336 11.59 4.08 -23.91
C GLY A 336 11.31 5.18 -24.94
N HIS A 337 11.91 6.35 -24.75
CA HIS A 337 11.90 7.44 -25.72
C HIS A 337 13.32 7.99 -25.85
N LYS A 338 13.69 8.39 -27.07
CA LYS A 338 14.96 9.09 -27.28
C LYS A 338 14.92 10.43 -26.57
N LEU A 339 15.99 10.76 -25.87
CA LEU A 339 16.17 12.05 -25.25
C LEU A 339 16.91 12.99 -26.21
N PHE A 340 16.47 14.24 -26.24
CA PHE A 340 17.09 15.27 -27.03
C PHE A 340 17.66 16.34 -26.10
N LYS A 341 18.92 16.66 -26.33
CA LYS A 341 19.62 17.78 -25.71
C LYS A 341 19.77 18.89 -26.74
N PHE A 342 19.52 20.12 -26.32
CA PHE A 342 19.69 21.31 -27.12
C PHE A 342 20.44 22.36 -26.32
N ASP A 343 21.52 22.89 -26.89
CA ASP A 343 22.37 23.87 -26.21
C ASP A 343 21.88 25.32 -26.42
N GLN A 344 20.84 25.50 -27.24
CA GLN A 344 20.21 26.77 -27.53
C GLN A 344 18.71 26.61 -27.76
N LEU A 345 17.95 27.66 -27.43
CA LEU A 345 16.48 27.67 -27.48
C LEU A 345 15.92 27.61 -28.92
N ASP A 346 16.68 28.04 -29.92
CA ASP A 346 16.32 28.07 -31.34
C ASP A 346 16.47 26.71 -32.05
N GLN A 347 17.17 25.76 -31.43
CA GLN A 347 17.32 24.39 -31.92
C GLN A 347 16.08 23.52 -31.67
N VAL A 348 15.13 24.01 -30.87
CA VAL A 348 13.89 23.31 -30.51
C VAL A 348 12.71 24.00 -31.16
N ASP A 349 11.77 23.21 -31.67
CA ASP A 349 10.47 23.72 -32.12
C ASP A 349 9.78 24.50 -30.98
N PRO A 350 9.57 25.82 -31.13
CA PRO A 350 8.93 26.65 -30.11
C PRO A 350 7.51 26.19 -29.77
N ASP A 351 6.80 25.58 -30.72
CA ASP A 351 5.45 25.05 -30.48
C ASP A 351 5.48 23.80 -29.60
N LYS A 352 6.54 22.98 -29.68
CA LYS A 352 6.73 21.83 -28.80
C LYS A 352 6.94 22.26 -27.35
N ILE A 353 7.81 23.25 -27.11
CA ILE A 353 8.01 23.81 -25.76
C ILE A 353 6.71 24.42 -25.24
N ARG A 354 6.01 25.20 -26.07
CA ARG A 354 4.77 25.87 -25.70
C ARG A 354 3.71 24.87 -25.23
N ARG A 355 3.48 23.79 -25.98
CA ARG A 355 2.47 22.77 -25.62
C ARG A 355 2.73 22.15 -24.26
N ILE A 356 3.98 21.80 -23.96
CA ILE A 356 4.34 21.18 -22.67
C ILE A 356 4.15 22.16 -21.53
N MET A 357 4.60 23.40 -21.71
CA MET A 357 4.47 24.44 -20.70
C MET A 357 3.00 24.78 -20.43
N GLU A 358 2.17 24.93 -21.46
CA GLU A 358 0.73 25.15 -21.27
C GLU A 358 0.03 23.96 -20.59
N ALA A 359 0.47 22.73 -20.88
CA ALA A 359 -0.14 21.51 -20.35
C ALA A 359 0.32 21.16 -18.92
N GLU A 360 1.53 21.54 -18.50
CA GLU A 360 2.15 21.03 -17.28
C GLU A 360 2.65 22.12 -16.31
N ASP A 361 2.76 23.38 -16.72
CA ASP A 361 3.26 24.46 -15.86
C ASP A 361 2.13 25.24 -15.17
N ASP A 362 2.03 25.12 -13.85
CA ASP A 362 0.91 25.70 -13.09
C ASP A 362 0.89 27.24 -13.10
N VAL A 363 2.06 27.90 -13.21
CA VAL A 363 2.15 29.37 -13.30
C VAL A 363 1.56 29.86 -14.63
N ILE A 364 1.78 29.09 -15.69
CA ILE A 364 1.27 29.40 -17.03
C ILE A 364 -0.22 29.06 -17.12
N LYS A 365 -0.66 27.93 -16.53
CA LYS A 365 -2.09 27.56 -16.44
C LYS A 365 -2.90 28.56 -15.63
N ALA A 366 -2.35 29.08 -14.54
CA ALA A 366 -2.97 30.10 -13.72
C ALA A 366 -3.01 31.48 -14.41
N GLY A 367 -2.34 31.62 -15.56
CA GLY A 367 -2.28 32.86 -16.34
C GLY A 367 -1.39 33.95 -15.71
N GLU A 368 -0.53 33.60 -14.75
CA GLU A 368 0.36 34.55 -14.08
C GLU A 368 1.50 35.02 -15.00
N THR A 369 1.89 34.19 -15.97
CA THR A 369 2.88 34.53 -17.02
C THR A 369 2.56 33.76 -18.30
N SER A 370 2.81 34.36 -19.46
CA SER A 370 2.66 33.68 -20.75
C SER A 370 3.96 32.97 -21.15
N VAL A 371 3.84 31.86 -21.89
CA VAL A 371 5.00 31.15 -22.48
C VAL A 371 5.90 32.13 -23.23
N ALA A 372 5.31 33.01 -24.05
CA ALA A 372 6.08 33.99 -24.84
C ALA A 372 6.85 35.00 -23.98
N SER A 373 6.33 35.39 -22.81
CA SER A 373 7.07 36.25 -21.88
C SER A 373 8.24 35.49 -21.27
N TYR A 374 7.99 34.26 -20.80
CA TYR A 374 9.00 33.44 -20.16
C TYR A 374 10.16 33.08 -21.11
N LEU A 375 9.86 32.69 -22.35
CA LEU A 375 10.89 32.38 -23.36
C LEU A 375 11.76 33.60 -23.71
N ARG A 376 11.19 34.81 -23.74
CA ARG A 376 11.97 36.05 -23.97
C ARG A 376 12.93 36.36 -22.83
N ASP A 377 12.56 36.04 -21.60
CA ASP A 377 13.46 36.22 -20.46
C ASP A 377 14.56 35.15 -20.42
N LEU A 378 14.24 33.91 -20.85
CA LEU A 378 15.22 32.84 -20.99
C LEU A 378 16.29 33.14 -22.05
N GLN A 379 15.96 33.83 -23.15
CA GLN A 379 16.91 34.21 -24.20
C GLN A 379 18.08 35.08 -23.69
N LYS A 380 17.96 35.68 -22.51
CA LYS A 380 19.02 36.50 -21.88
C LYS A 380 20.06 35.66 -21.12
N LYS A 381 19.84 34.35 -20.95
CA LYS A 381 20.71 33.41 -20.22
C LYS A 381 21.33 32.40 -21.18
N ASN A 382 22.39 31.72 -20.75
CA ASN A 382 22.86 30.53 -21.47
C ASN A 382 21.96 29.34 -21.07
N VAL A 383 21.31 28.67 -22.02
CA VAL A 383 20.24 27.71 -21.76
C VAL A 383 20.58 26.36 -22.37
N THR A 384 20.46 25.29 -21.59
CA THR A 384 20.44 23.92 -22.09
C THR A 384 19.07 23.30 -21.84
N LEU A 385 18.46 22.74 -22.88
CA LEU A 385 17.15 22.12 -22.81
C LEU A 385 17.24 20.61 -23.00
N TYR A 386 16.41 19.90 -22.26
CA TYR A 386 16.22 18.47 -22.39
C TYR A 386 14.74 18.16 -22.58
N THR A 387 14.41 17.36 -23.58
CA THR A 387 13.05 16.87 -23.79
C THR A 387 13.09 15.50 -24.45
N ASP A 388 12.03 14.72 -24.31
CA ASP A 388 11.87 13.45 -25.00
C ASP A 388 11.22 13.63 -26.39
N GLU A 389 11.33 12.61 -27.24
CA GLU A 389 10.69 12.58 -28.57
C GLU A 389 9.22 13.05 -28.58
N PRO A 390 8.31 12.52 -27.72
CA PRO A 390 6.91 12.93 -27.73
C PRO A 390 6.64 14.27 -27.03
N GLY A 391 7.63 14.84 -26.33
CA GLY A 391 7.43 16.07 -25.54
C GLY A 391 6.51 15.83 -24.33
N GLN A 392 6.76 14.79 -23.55
CA GLN A 392 6.08 14.54 -22.28
C GLN A 392 6.90 14.99 -21.07
N VAL A 393 8.18 15.28 -21.27
CA VAL A 393 9.07 15.89 -20.27
C VAL A 393 9.84 17.07 -20.86
N LEU A 394 10.06 18.09 -20.05
CA LEU A 394 10.88 19.25 -20.39
C LEU A 394 11.69 19.67 -19.18
N ALA A 395 13.01 19.73 -19.34
CA ALA A 395 13.89 20.38 -18.38
C ALA A 395 14.63 21.55 -19.02
N ILE A 396 14.72 22.65 -18.30
CA ILE A 396 15.42 23.86 -18.73
C ILE A 396 16.47 24.19 -17.67
N VAL A 397 17.74 24.05 -18.05
CA VAL A 397 18.88 24.39 -17.20
C VAL A 397 19.51 25.67 -17.72
N THR A 398 19.80 26.62 -16.83
CA THR A 398 20.44 27.88 -17.17
C THR A 398 21.77 28.04 -16.45
N LYS A 399 22.68 28.76 -17.10
CA LYS A 399 23.93 29.22 -16.50
C LYS A 399 24.07 30.72 -16.68
N ASP A 400 24.52 31.40 -15.63
CA ASP A 400 24.80 32.84 -15.66
C ASP A 400 26.00 33.09 -16.61
N PRO A 401 25.81 33.81 -17.73
CA PRO A 401 26.90 34.08 -18.66
C PRO A 401 27.91 35.09 -18.11
N THR A 402 27.53 35.87 -17.09
CA THR A 402 28.37 36.93 -16.51
C THR A 402 29.22 36.45 -15.33
N ASP A 403 28.81 35.34 -14.70
CA ASP A 403 29.53 34.73 -13.58
C ASP A 403 29.55 33.19 -13.70
N PRO A 404 30.55 32.63 -14.41
CA PRO A 404 30.68 31.19 -14.62
C PRO A 404 30.94 30.38 -13.35
N SER A 405 31.28 31.05 -12.24
CA SER A 405 31.57 30.42 -10.94
C SER A 405 30.29 30.04 -10.19
N LYS A 406 29.14 30.63 -10.56
CA LYS A 406 27.85 30.25 -9.98
C LYS A 406 27.40 28.87 -10.46
N PRO A 407 26.74 28.08 -9.59
CA PRO A 407 26.11 26.83 -9.97
C PRO A 407 25.10 27.00 -11.11
N ALA A 408 24.97 25.97 -11.96
CA ALA A 408 23.86 25.92 -12.91
C ALA A 408 22.52 25.84 -12.16
N VAL A 409 21.47 26.39 -12.75
CA VAL A 409 20.13 26.43 -12.17
C VAL A 409 19.17 25.66 -13.05
N LEU A 410 18.50 24.65 -12.51
CA LEU A 410 17.35 24.04 -13.17
C LEU A 410 16.12 24.93 -12.93
N GLU A 411 15.77 25.69 -13.95
CA GLU A 411 14.66 26.66 -13.91
C GLU A 411 13.31 25.96 -13.90
N LYS A 412 13.16 24.91 -14.72
CA LYS A 412 11.93 24.14 -14.86
C LYS A 412 12.24 22.68 -15.08
N LEU A 413 11.46 21.83 -14.43
CA LEU A 413 11.33 20.41 -14.72
C LEU A 413 9.85 20.08 -14.76
N LEU A 414 9.31 19.95 -15.96
CA LEU A 414 7.91 19.66 -16.22
C LEU A 414 7.80 18.24 -16.75
N ALA A 415 6.86 17.48 -16.21
CA ALA A 415 6.60 16.12 -16.66
C ALA A 415 5.11 15.84 -16.62
N SER A 416 4.56 15.26 -17.68
CA SER A 416 3.19 14.74 -17.66
C SER A 416 3.07 13.55 -16.71
N LYS A 417 1.85 13.26 -16.23
CA LYS A 417 1.58 12.06 -15.41
C LYS A 417 2.08 10.79 -16.08
N THR A 418 1.90 10.67 -17.39
CA THR A 418 2.37 9.52 -18.18
C THR A 418 3.89 9.40 -18.16
N ALA A 419 4.62 10.51 -18.31
CA ALA A 419 6.08 10.52 -18.22
C ALA A 419 6.57 10.10 -16.83
N VAL A 420 5.96 10.63 -15.77
CA VAL A 420 6.30 10.29 -14.38
C VAL A 420 6.08 8.80 -14.12
N LEU A 421 4.91 8.26 -14.52
CA LEU A 421 4.59 6.83 -14.39
C LEU A 421 5.49 5.92 -15.25
N ASN A 422 6.21 6.47 -16.22
CA ASN A 422 7.13 5.72 -17.06
C ASN A 422 8.61 6.02 -16.73
N ASN A 423 8.95 6.62 -15.59
CA ASN A 423 10.33 6.97 -15.21
C ASN A 423 11.08 7.81 -16.28
N VAL A 424 10.37 8.56 -17.13
CA VAL A 424 11.02 9.41 -18.15
C VAL A 424 11.82 10.55 -17.47
N PRO A 425 11.32 11.20 -16.39
CA PRO A 425 12.09 12.19 -15.64
C PRO A 425 13.41 11.65 -15.08
N ASP A 426 13.45 10.39 -14.64
CA ASP A 426 14.65 9.73 -14.12
C ASP A 426 15.73 9.55 -15.19
N ASN A 427 15.32 9.08 -16.37
CA ASN A 427 16.22 8.96 -17.52
C ASN A 427 16.81 10.33 -17.89
N LEU A 428 15.94 11.35 -17.95
CA LEU A 428 16.34 12.71 -18.26
C LEU A 428 17.28 13.30 -17.18
N TRP A 429 17.03 13.00 -15.90
CA TRP A 429 17.89 13.41 -14.79
C TRP A 429 19.29 12.82 -14.88
N ASN A 430 19.41 11.54 -15.27
CA ASN A 430 20.71 10.90 -15.47
C ASN A 430 21.52 11.58 -16.58
N THR A 431 20.86 12.06 -17.64
CA THR A 431 21.52 12.86 -18.68
C THR A 431 21.96 14.23 -18.14
N ILE A 432 21.10 14.93 -17.41
CA ILE A 432 21.47 16.22 -16.77
C ILE A 432 22.69 16.05 -15.85
N ARG A 433 22.75 14.98 -15.05
CA ARG A 433 23.84 14.73 -14.11
C ARG A 433 25.17 14.40 -14.81
N LYS A 434 25.15 13.91 -16.05
CA LYS A 434 26.37 13.75 -16.87
C LYS A 434 26.88 15.10 -17.40
N ASP A 435 25.96 16.05 -17.63
CA ASP A 435 26.27 17.35 -18.22
C ASP A 435 26.61 18.42 -17.18
N PHE A 436 26.11 18.29 -15.94
CA PHE A 436 26.32 19.25 -14.86
C PHE A 436 26.74 18.55 -13.56
N ASP A 437 27.97 18.81 -13.10
CA ASP A 437 28.47 18.26 -11.83
C ASP A 437 27.90 18.97 -10.60
N VAL A 438 27.47 20.23 -10.77
CA VAL A 438 26.90 21.08 -9.71
C VAL A 438 25.62 21.74 -10.23
N LEU A 439 24.50 21.51 -9.53
CA LEU A 439 23.19 22.02 -9.93
C LEU A 439 22.38 22.45 -8.71
N THR A 440 21.62 23.53 -8.88
CA THR A 440 20.67 24.04 -7.89
C THR A 440 19.29 24.18 -8.51
N TRP A 441 18.22 23.97 -7.73
CA TRP A 441 16.84 24.13 -8.22
C TRP A 441 15.87 24.43 -7.09
N ARG A 442 14.68 24.92 -7.45
CA ARG A 442 13.65 25.33 -6.49
C ARG A 442 12.31 24.66 -6.79
N VAL A 443 11.63 24.23 -5.73
CA VAL A 443 10.33 23.54 -5.78
C VAL A 443 9.39 24.19 -4.75
N GLY A 444 8.16 24.53 -5.10
CA GLY A 444 7.13 25.03 -4.17
C GLY A 444 7.00 26.55 -3.96
N GLY A 445 5.85 26.93 -3.37
CA GLY A 445 5.39 28.26 -2.93
C GLY A 445 3.90 28.23 -2.49
N VAL A 446 3.39 29.19 -1.69
CA VAL A 446 1.99 29.25 -1.15
C VAL A 446 0.87 29.12 -2.22
N LYS A 447 1.19 29.16 -3.51
CA LYS A 447 0.23 29.09 -4.62
C LYS A 447 0.44 27.95 -5.63
N SER A 448 1.49 27.13 -5.50
CA SER A 448 1.73 26.00 -6.39
C SER A 448 1.75 24.72 -5.56
N GLU A 449 0.65 23.98 -5.58
CA GLU A 449 0.75 22.53 -5.37
C GLU A 449 1.62 22.04 -6.52
N ASP A 450 2.82 21.55 -6.20
CA ASP A 450 3.84 21.19 -7.18
C ASP A 450 3.24 20.21 -8.21
N GLY A 451 3.66 20.33 -9.48
CA GLY A 451 3.18 19.52 -10.60
C GLY A 451 3.37 18.00 -10.41
N ASN A 452 3.33 17.21 -11.48
CA ASN A 452 3.28 15.73 -11.33
C ASN A 452 4.52 15.09 -10.65
N LEU A 453 5.58 15.85 -10.35
CA LEU A 453 6.76 15.42 -9.59
C LEU A 453 6.68 15.93 -8.15
N ASP A 454 6.69 15.02 -7.17
CA ASP A 454 6.60 15.37 -5.76
C ASP A 454 7.95 15.83 -5.17
N ARG A 455 7.90 16.46 -3.99
CA ARG A 455 9.12 16.90 -3.28
C ARG A 455 10.03 15.75 -2.87
N SER A 456 9.48 14.55 -2.68
CA SER A 456 10.23 13.34 -2.34
C SER A 456 11.19 12.95 -3.47
N TRP A 457 10.72 12.99 -4.72
CA TRP A 457 11.52 12.72 -5.91
C TRP A 457 12.73 13.66 -6.00
N HIS A 458 12.54 14.94 -5.68
CA HIS A 458 13.63 15.91 -5.64
C HIS A 458 14.61 15.66 -4.49
N PHE A 459 14.10 15.29 -3.31
CA PHE A 459 14.92 15.03 -2.12
C PHE A 459 15.86 13.84 -2.32
N GLU A 460 15.40 12.74 -2.93
CA GLU A 460 16.23 11.56 -3.24
C GLU A 460 17.40 11.85 -4.19
N ARG A 461 17.29 12.93 -4.99
CA ARG A 461 18.26 13.30 -6.04
C ARG A 461 19.16 14.47 -5.65
N ALA A 462 18.95 15.04 -4.46
CA ALA A 462 19.73 16.14 -3.93
C ALA A 462 20.74 15.66 -2.87
N ASP A 463 21.87 16.35 -2.77
CA ASP A 463 22.80 16.17 -1.64
C ASP A 463 22.35 16.99 -0.42
N GLY A 464 21.54 18.04 -0.64
CA GLY A 464 21.00 18.90 0.41
C GLY A 464 19.75 19.66 -0.01
N SER A 465 18.99 20.14 0.99
CA SER A 465 17.77 20.93 0.79
C SER A 465 17.60 22.01 1.85
N LEU A 466 16.95 23.12 1.49
CA LEU A 466 16.72 24.28 2.35
C LEU A 466 15.34 24.88 2.09
N ARG A 467 14.53 25.05 3.14
CA ARG A 467 13.17 25.60 3.02
C ARG A 467 13.13 27.10 3.30
N ASN A 468 12.47 27.86 2.44
CA ASN A 468 12.15 29.27 2.65
C ASN A 468 11.00 29.41 3.65
N PRO A 469 11.20 30.06 4.81
CA PRO A 469 10.12 30.31 5.75
C PRO A 469 9.07 31.32 5.25
N GLN A 470 9.42 32.17 4.28
CA GLN A 470 8.55 33.27 3.84
C GLN A 470 7.46 32.81 2.85
N ASP A 471 7.83 31.96 1.89
CA ASP A 471 6.92 31.50 0.83
C ASP A 471 6.72 29.97 0.83
N GLY A 472 7.40 29.25 1.72
CA GLY A 472 7.29 27.80 1.88
C GLY A 472 8.01 26.98 0.80
N SER A 473 8.68 27.62 -0.16
CA SER A 473 9.47 26.95 -1.21
C SER A 473 10.68 26.20 -0.65
N THR A 474 11.16 25.18 -1.34
CA THR A 474 12.35 24.42 -0.99
C THR A 474 13.37 24.52 -2.12
N MET A 475 14.58 24.96 -1.79
CA MET A 475 15.74 24.91 -2.65
C MET A 475 16.46 23.58 -2.44
N PHE A 476 16.85 22.93 -3.53
CA PHE A 476 17.63 21.70 -3.56
C PHE A 476 18.93 21.93 -4.32
N PHE A 477 19.95 21.14 -3.99
CA PHE A 477 21.23 21.18 -4.68
C PHE A 477 21.98 19.84 -4.62
N TYR A 478 22.88 19.63 -5.58
CA TYR A 478 23.92 18.59 -5.51
C TYR A 478 25.27 19.14 -5.99
N GLY A 479 26.35 18.47 -5.60
CA GLY A 479 27.72 18.81 -6.00
C GLY A 479 28.34 19.99 -5.24
N ILE A 480 27.66 20.56 -4.26
CA ILE A 480 28.18 21.64 -3.41
C ILE A 480 28.67 21.03 -2.09
N GLN A 481 29.98 21.05 -1.85
CA GLN A 481 30.59 20.38 -0.70
C GLN A 481 31.08 21.31 0.41
N ASP A 482 31.20 22.63 0.17
CA ASP A 482 31.71 23.58 1.15
C ASP A 482 30.64 24.52 1.71
N SER A 483 30.73 24.82 3.01
CA SER A 483 29.72 25.62 3.72
C SER A 483 29.62 27.07 3.24
N ASP A 484 30.65 27.62 2.58
CA ASP A 484 30.69 29.02 2.18
C ASP A 484 30.04 29.21 0.80
N SER A 485 30.19 28.26 -0.12
CA SER A 485 29.44 28.16 -1.38
C SER A 485 27.95 27.92 -1.14
N VAL A 486 27.58 27.13 -0.12
CA VAL A 486 26.17 26.99 0.29
C VAL A 486 25.64 28.35 0.77
N LYS A 487 26.42 29.12 1.54
CA LYS A 487 26.06 30.48 2.00
C LYS A 487 25.96 31.51 0.87
N GLN A 488 26.84 31.47 -0.11
CA GLN A 488 26.74 32.36 -1.28
C GLN A 488 25.52 32.02 -2.14
N THR A 489 25.22 30.74 -2.30
CA THR A 489 24.00 30.25 -2.95
C THR A 489 22.74 30.67 -2.17
N LEU A 490 22.83 30.75 -0.82
CA LEU A 490 21.79 31.24 0.10
C LEU A 490 21.53 32.75 0.01
N ASP A 491 22.53 33.59 -0.25
CA ASP A 491 22.32 35.05 -0.28
C ASP A 491 21.49 35.50 -1.49
N GLY A 492 21.51 34.73 -2.59
CA GLY A 492 20.58 34.90 -3.71
C GLY A 492 19.12 34.49 -3.41
N PHE A 493 18.88 33.79 -2.30
CA PHE A 493 17.57 33.26 -1.88
C PHE A 493 16.75 34.25 -1.03
N LYS A 494 17.41 35.21 -0.37
CA LYS A 494 16.74 36.28 0.39
C LYS A 494 16.29 37.38 -0.58
N GLY A 495 15.02 37.36 -0.99
CA GLY A 495 14.44 38.35 -1.91
C GLY A 495 14.68 39.81 -1.50
N ASN A 496 14.82 40.67 -2.52
CA ASN A 496 15.09 42.10 -2.42
C ASN A 496 14.26 42.84 -1.35
N LYS A 497 14.95 43.64 -0.52
CA LYS A 497 14.35 44.62 0.40
C LYS A 497 13.55 45.68 -0.38
N VAL A 498 12.28 45.86 -0.06
CA VAL A 498 11.52 47.06 -0.45
C VAL A 498 11.78 48.18 0.58
N PRO A 499 11.99 49.46 0.18
CA PRO A 499 12.42 50.54 1.06
C PRO A 499 11.31 51.06 1.99
N SER A 500 11.76 51.64 3.11
CA SER A 500 10.94 52.32 4.11
C SER A 500 10.11 53.48 3.53
N GLY A 501 8.81 53.50 3.81
CA GLY A 501 7.93 54.61 3.50
C GLY A 501 6.64 54.55 4.32
N THR A 502 6.59 55.37 5.36
CA THR A 502 5.50 55.55 6.32
C THR A 502 4.18 55.94 5.65
N ARG A 503 3.08 55.23 5.95
CA ARG A 503 1.75 55.84 6.22
C ARG A 503 0.79 54.82 6.86
N SER A 504 0.39 55.17 8.08
CA SER A 504 -0.55 54.48 8.95
C SER A 504 -2.00 54.69 8.51
N TYR A 505 -2.85 53.66 8.64
CA TYR A 505 -4.20 53.78 9.20
C TYR A 505 -4.56 52.48 9.96
N SER A 506 -4.68 52.64 11.28
CA SER A 506 -5.48 51.87 12.26
C SER A 506 -6.92 51.65 11.75
N THR A 507 -7.76 50.68 12.11
CA THR A 507 -8.00 49.79 13.27
C THR A 507 -9.11 48.84 12.78
N PHE A 508 -9.12 47.54 13.03
CA PHE A 508 -9.72 46.91 14.21
C PHE A 508 -9.05 45.54 14.45
N ALA A 509 -8.13 45.52 15.40
CA ALA A 509 -7.63 44.29 15.99
C ALA A 509 -8.60 43.87 17.10
N GLN A 510 -9.31 42.76 16.92
CA GLN A 510 -9.76 41.96 18.06
C GLN A 510 -8.51 41.27 18.63
N GLN A 511 -8.12 41.71 19.82
CA GLN A 511 -6.97 41.22 20.58
C GLN A 511 -7.02 39.69 20.73
N ARG A 512 -6.20 38.98 19.95
CA ARG A 512 -5.51 37.80 20.51
C ARG A 512 -4.17 38.31 21.02
N ARG A 513 -4.03 38.34 22.35
CA ARG A 513 -2.76 38.58 23.02
C ARG A 513 -1.74 37.58 22.46
N GLY A 514 -0.80 38.06 21.65
CA GLY A 514 0.43 37.35 21.40
C GLY A 514 1.21 37.31 22.71
N PHE A 515 1.46 36.12 23.22
CA PHE A 515 2.54 35.95 24.19
C PHE A 515 3.86 36.12 23.43
N ALA A 516 4.69 37.00 23.98
CA ALA A 516 5.97 37.39 23.46
C ALA A 516 6.98 36.22 23.47
N SER A 517 8.00 36.40 22.65
CA SER A 517 9.15 35.55 22.40
C SER A 517 9.91 35.05 23.64
N SER A 518 10.52 33.87 23.46
CA SER A 518 11.70 33.37 24.17
C SER A 518 11.60 33.30 25.70
N SER A 519 11.04 32.20 26.18
CA SER A 519 11.65 31.49 27.30
C SER A 519 12.01 30.10 26.78
N VAL A 520 13.15 29.54 27.18
CA VAL A 520 13.29 28.09 27.19
C VAL A 520 12.08 27.60 27.99
N ALA A 521 11.12 26.92 27.35
CA ALA A 521 9.94 26.46 28.06
C ALA A 521 10.44 25.63 29.24
N ALA A 522 10.07 26.03 30.46
CA ALA A 522 10.52 25.34 31.66
C ALA A 522 10.04 23.89 31.58
N GLN A 523 10.97 22.93 31.62
CA GLN A 523 10.63 21.51 31.64
C GLN A 523 9.63 21.23 32.78
N LYS A 524 8.59 20.45 32.47
CA LYS A 524 7.52 20.11 33.41
C LYS A 524 7.64 18.66 33.86
N ASN A 525 7.46 18.46 35.16
CA ASN A 525 7.61 17.17 35.80
C ASN A 525 6.25 16.48 35.92
N VAL A 526 6.19 15.24 35.46
CA VAL A 526 4.99 14.41 35.46
C VAL A 526 5.20 13.22 36.38
N GLY A 527 4.18 12.93 37.20
CA GLY A 527 4.08 11.70 37.96
C GLY A 527 3.04 10.76 37.34
N LEU A 528 3.37 9.49 37.19
CA LEU A 528 2.50 8.47 36.62
C LEU A 528 2.11 7.44 37.68
N ILE A 529 0.82 7.33 37.98
CA ILE A 529 0.28 6.33 38.90
C ILE A 529 -0.38 5.22 38.09
N GLY A 530 0.03 3.96 38.31
CA GLY A 530 -0.44 2.83 37.50
C GLY A 530 0.46 2.49 36.31
N ALA A 531 1.76 2.78 36.43
CA ALA A 531 2.74 2.72 35.33
C ALA A 531 2.97 1.31 34.72
N ARG A 532 2.54 0.23 35.40
CA ARG A 532 2.71 -1.15 34.93
C ARG A 532 1.82 -1.53 33.75
N GLY A 533 0.62 -0.95 33.66
CA GLY A 533 -0.38 -1.31 32.64
C GLY A 533 0.09 -1.00 31.22
N TYR A 534 -0.56 -1.59 30.21
CA TYR A 534 -0.20 -1.38 28.81
C TYR A 534 -0.22 0.10 28.40
N THR A 535 -1.26 0.84 28.77
CA THR A 535 -1.33 2.31 28.58
C THR A 535 -0.24 3.06 29.34
N GLY A 536 0.12 2.61 30.54
CA GLY A 536 1.20 3.21 31.33
C GLY A 536 2.54 3.13 30.61
N ARG A 537 2.83 2.00 29.97
CA ARG A 537 4.04 1.82 29.15
C ARG A 537 4.07 2.74 27.93
N GLU A 538 2.95 2.87 27.22
CA GLU A 538 2.86 3.80 26.08
C GLU A 538 3.02 5.27 26.51
N LEU A 539 2.50 5.64 27.68
CA LEU A 539 2.73 6.97 28.26
C LEU A 539 4.20 7.21 28.59
N ILE A 540 4.89 6.22 29.15
CA ILE A 540 6.33 6.30 29.42
C ILE A 540 7.09 6.53 28.10
N ASN A 541 6.76 5.77 27.05
CA ASN A 541 7.38 5.91 25.73
C ASN A 541 7.17 7.32 25.14
N LEU A 542 5.94 7.83 25.16
CA LEU A 542 5.61 9.17 24.65
C LEU A 542 6.32 10.27 25.45
N ILE A 543 6.29 10.20 26.79
CA ILE A 543 6.97 11.18 27.64
C ILE A 543 8.49 11.09 27.47
N ASN A 544 9.06 9.90 27.23
CA ASN A 544 10.49 9.76 26.95
C ASN A 544 10.90 10.56 25.70
N ASN A 545 10.06 10.61 24.69
CA ASN A 545 10.31 11.34 23.44
C ASN A 545 9.84 12.80 23.46
N HIS A 546 9.16 13.25 24.52
CA HIS A 546 8.61 14.60 24.60
C HIS A 546 9.70 15.66 24.90
N PRO A 547 9.81 16.78 24.20
CA PRO A 547 10.90 17.74 24.45
C PRO A 547 10.84 18.41 25.84
N GLU A 548 9.64 18.62 26.37
CA GLU A 548 9.41 19.48 27.55
C GLU A 548 8.81 18.76 28.78
N LEU A 549 8.53 17.46 28.68
CA LEU A 549 7.94 16.67 29.79
C LEU A 549 8.97 15.65 30.30
N ASN A 550 9.08 15.55 31.62
CA ASN A 550 9.93 14.57 32.29
C ASN A 550 9.11 13.73 33.27
N LEU A 551 9.31 12.43 33.28
CA LEU A 551 8.82 11.58 34.37
C LEU A 551 9.75 11.75 35.56
N THR A 552 9.14 11.96 36.72
CA THR A 552 9.86 12.02 38.01
C THR A 552 9.45 10.89 38.93
N HIS A 553 8.22 10.41 38.79
CA HIS A 553 7.64 9.37 39.63
C HIS A 553 6.86 8.38 38.79
N VAL A 554 7.10 7.09 39.01
CA VAL A 554 6.33 5.99 38.42
C VAL A 554 5.85 5.05 39.53
N SER A 555 4.55 4.98 39.75
CA SER A 555 3.97 4.18 40.83
C SER A 555 3.44 2.84 40.34
N SER A 556 3.88 1.75 41.00
CA SER A 556 3.44 0.37 40.79
C SER A 556 3.69 -0.45 42.06
N ARG A 557 2.62 -0.96 42.67
CA ARG A 557 2.68 -1.87 43.84
C ARG A 557 3.46 -3.16 43.55
N GLU A 558 3.35 -3.70 42.34
CA GLU A 558 3.95 -4.99 41.99
C GLU A 558 5.42 -4.88 41.54
N LEU A 559 5.83 -3.71 41.08
CA LEU A 559 7.19 -3.48 40.56
C LEU A 559 8.04 -2.64 41.51
N GLU A 560 7.54 -2.31 42.70
CA GLU A 560 8.23 -1.49 43.70
C GLU A 560 9.69 -1.92 43.89
N GLY A 561 10.59 -0.93 43.81
CA GLY A 561 12.05 -1.12 43.93
C GLY A 561 12.77 -1.56 42.65
N LYS A 562 12.05 -1.90 41.56
CA LYS A 562 12.68 -2.23 40.27
C LYS A 562 12.99 -0.98 39.44
N PRO A 563 14.07 -0.99 38.64
CA PRO A 563 14.35 0.10 37.71
C PRO A 563 13.29 0.20 36.60
N LEU A 564 13.05 1.42 36.13
CA LEU A 564 12.20 1.71 34.97
C LEU A 564 13.01 1.53 33.69
N GLU A 565 12.85 0.38 33.04
CA GLU A 565 13.49 0.11 31.75
C GLU A 565 12.82 0.91 30.62
N GLY A 566 13.61 1.38 29.65
CA GLY A 566 13.11 2.08 28.44
C GLY A 566 12.88 3.59 28.60
N TYR A 567 13.17 4.17 29.77
CA TYR A 567 13.18 5.61 29.99
C TYR A 567 14.62 6.13 30.06
N SER A 568 15.00 7.05 29.18
CA SER A 568 16.39 7.47 28.97
C SER A 568 16.75 8.85 29.55
N LYS A 569 15.76 9.59 30.08
CA LYS A 569 15.98 10.95 30.59
C LYS A 569 16.45 11.00 32.04
N ALA A 570 16.19 9.96 32.82
CA ALA A 570 16.61 9.83 34.21
C ALA A 570 16.55 8.36 34.66
N ASP A 571 17.38 8.00 35.64
CA ASP A 571 17.31 6.71 36.31
C ASP A 571 16.18 6.73 37.34
N LEU A 572 15.06 6.06 37.02
CA LEU A 572 13.89 5.99 37.90
C LEU A 572 13.67 4.56 38.38
N THR A 573 13.13 4.43 39.59
CA THR A 573 12.65 3.16 40.13
C THR A 573 11.16 3.24 40.42
N TYR A 574 10.45 2.13 40.24
CA TYR A 574 9.05 2.06 40.64
C TYR A 574 8.90 2.23 42.14
N VAL A 575 7.96 3.07 42.53
CA VAL A 575 7.58 3.32 43.94
C VAL A 575 6.15 2.89 44.18
N ASN A 576 5.73 2.79 45.44
CA ASN A 576 4.35 2.53 45.80
C ASN A 576 3.72 3.78 46.43
N LEU A 577 3.33 4.74 45.58
CA LEU A 577 2.70 5.97 46.04
C LEU A 577 1.29 5.71 46.57
N LYS A 578 1.06 6.08 47.83
CA LYS A 578 -0.25 6.24 48.46
C LYS A 578 -0.76 7.66 48.25
N PRO A 579 -2.07 7.92 48.44
CA PRO A 579 -2.62 9.27 48.30
C PRO A 579 -1.84 10.32 49.10
N GLU A 580 -1.51 10.02 50.36
CA GLU A 580 -0.75 10.90 51.25
C GLU A 580 0.66 11.26 50.75
N ASP A 581 1.25 10.44 49.88
CA ASP A 581 2.59 10.67 49.32
C ASP A 581 2.60 11.74 48.22
N LEU A 582 1.45 12.03 47.58
CA LEU A 582 1.37 13.03 46.50
C LEU A 582 1.76 14.42 47.00
N LYS A 583 1.46 14.72 48.27
CA LYS A 583 1.82 15.97 48.94
C LYS A 583 3.33 16.17 49.05
N ALA A 584 4.09 15.10 49.32
CA ALA A 584 5.53 15.19 49.55
C ALA A 584 6.32 15.52 48.27
N GLN A 585 5.66 15.48 47.11
CA GLN A 585 6.27 15.62 45.79
C GLN A 585 5.94 16.98 45.15
N GLU A 586 6.28 18.08 45.83
CA GLU A 586 6.00 19.46 45.35
C GLU A 586 6.57 19.77 43.96
N GLN A 587 7.63 19.05 43.59
CA GLN A 587 8.35 19.12 42.31
C GLN A 587 7.61 18.50 41.12
N VAL A 588 6.40 17.95 41.30
CA VAL A 588 5.54 17.45 40.21
C VAL A 588 4.56 18.54 39.77
N ASP A 589 4.47 18.80 38.46
CA ASP A 589 3.53 19.76 37.86
C ASP A 589 2.20 19.10 37.47
N ALA A 590 2.24 17.82 37.05
CA ALA A 590 1.08 17.07 36.62
C ALA A 590 1.11 15.60 37.06
N TRP A 591 -0.07 15.05 37.38
CA TRP A 591 -0.26 13.63 37.70
C TRP A 591 -1.18 12.97 36.69
N VAL A 592 -0.74 11.84 36.15
CA VAL A 592 -1.56 10.96 35.32
C VAL A 592 -1.98 9.75 36.14
N LEU A 593 -3.30 9.58 36.30
CA LEU A 593 -3.92 8.48 37.04
C LEU A 593 -4.34 7.38 36.05
N ALA A 594 -3.43 6.46 35.76
CA ALA A 594 -3.67 5.26 34.96
C ALA A 594 -4.18 4.10 35.83
N LEU A 595 -5.23 4.36 36.60
CA LEU A 595 -5.79 3.45 37.60
C LEU A 595 -7.09 2.79 37.10
N PRO A 596 -7.50 1.64 37.69
CA PRO A 596 -8.83 1.07 37.45
C PRO A 596 -9.95 2.00 37.90
N ASN A 597 -11.14 1.82 37.34
CA ASN A 597 -12.35 2.55 37.75
C ASN A 597 -12.64 2.35 39.26
N GLY A 598 -13.03 3.44 39.92
CA GLY A 598 -13.39 3.53 41.33
C GLY A 598 -12.19 3.75 42.26
N VAL A 599 -11.00 3.99 41.72
CA VAL A 599 -9.75 4.04 42.49
C VAL A 599 -9.10 5.43 42.49
N CYS A 600 -9.53 6.35 41.62
CA CYS A 600 -8.90 7.67 41.50
C CYS A 600 -9.27 8.62 42.66
N ALA A 601 -10.47 8.49 43.22
CA ALA A 601 -11.01 9.43 44.21
C ALA A 601 -10.10 9.73 45.43
N PRO A 602 -9.46 8.74 46.08
CA PRO A 602 -8.55 9.03 47.19
C PRO A 602 -7.36 9.93 46.80
N PHE A 603 -6.80 9.75 45.60
CA PHE A 603 -5.68 10.55 45.10
C PHE A 603 -6.13 11.98 44.77
N VAL A 604 -7.26 12.11 44.08
CA VAL A 604 -7.87 13.41 43.75
C VAL A 604 -8.20 14.20 45.02
N ASN A 605 -8.90 13.58 45.98
CA ASN A 605 -9.29 14.20 47.23
C ASN A 605 -8.09 14.70 48.04
N GLN A 606 -6.98 13.96 48.00
CA GLN A 606 -5.77 14.36 48.72
C GLN A 606 -5.13 15.61 48.07
N VAL A 607 -5.00 15.65 46.75
CA VAL A 607 -4.51 16.84 46.02
C VAL A 607 -5.40 18.04 46.28
N GLU A 608 -6.73 17.88 46.20
CA GLU A 608 -7.68 18.96 46.45
C GLU A 608 -7.63 19.47 47.89
N LYS A 609 -7.49 18.56 48.86
CA LYS A 609 -7.30 18.92 50.26
C LYS A 609 -6.02 19.74 50.46
N ASP A 610 -4.91 19.32 49.86
CA ASP A 610 -3.63 20.02 50.01
C ASP A 610 -3.67 21.42 49.35
N VAL A 611 -4.31 21.55 48.19
CA VAL A 611 -4.54 22.85 47.54
C VAL A 611 -5.41 23.75 48.43
N LYS A 612 -6.51 23.22 48.97
CA LYS A 612 -7.44 23.96 49.84
C LYS A 612 -6.78 24.40 51.17
N GLU A 613 -5.88 23.59 51.70
CA GLU A 613 -5.12 23.87 52.92
C GLU A 613 -3.87 24.74 52.67
N GLY A 614 -3.65 25.19 51.43
CA GLY A 614 -2.50 26.03 51.04
C GLY A 614 -1.15 25.29 51.10
N LYS A 615 -1.18 23.96 51.07
CA LYS A 615 -0.02 23.07 51.18
C LYS A 615 0.59 22.66 49.84
N SER A 616 -0.10 22.92 48.72
CA SER A 616 0.39 22.68 47.36
C SER A 616 -0.23 23.68 46.40
N SER A 617 0.48 24.01 45.32
CA SER A 617 -0.13 24.65 44.14
C SER A 617 -1.10 23.67 43.48
N ASP A 618 -2.12 24.18 42.76
CA ASP A 618 -3.01 23.31 42.00
C ASP A 618 -2.22 22.61 40.88
N LYS A 619 -2.30 21.28 40.86
CA LYS A 619 -1.56 20.42 39.93
C LYS A 619 -2.52 19.92 38.86
N VAL A 620 -2.03 19.72 37.64
CA VAL A 620 -2.85 19.13 36.59
C VAL A 620 -3.07 17.65 36.90
N LEU A 621 -4.33 17.24 36.99
CA LEU A 621 -4.73 15.84 37.15
C LEU A 621 -5.37 15.34 35.87
N VAL A 622 -4.83 14.26 35.31
CA VAL A 622 -5.41 13.54 34.17
C VAL A 622 -5.87 12.16 34.62
N ASP A 623 -7.19 11.95 34.66
CA ASP A 623 -7.80 10.65 34.96
C ASP A 623 -8.02 9.85 33.67
N LEU A 624 -7.44 8.64 33.59
CA LEU A 624 -7.68 7.73 32.46
C LEU A 624 -8.84 6.77 32.70
N SER A 625 -9.32 6.67 33.95
CA SER A 625 -10.46 5.86 34.32
C SER A 625 -11.78 6.50 33.86
N ALA A 626 -12.90 5.90 34.23
CA ALA A 626 -14.22 6.45 33.95
C ALA A 626 -14.82 7.27 35.10
N ASP A 627 -14.07 7.49 36.19
CA ASP A 627 -14.57 8.07 37.44
C ASP A 627 -15.12 9.48 37.24
N TYR A 628 -14.48 10.29 36.40
CA TYR A 628 -14.84 11.70 36.18
C TYR A 628 -15.32 12.02 34.75
N ARG A 629 -15.61 11.03 33.91
CA ARG A 629 -16.06 11.26 32.51
C ARG A 629 -17.48 11.83 32.38
N PHE A 630 -18.24 11.76 33.47
CA PHE A 630 -19.62 12.25 33.59
C PHE A 630 -19.73 13.46 34.54
N ASP A 631 -18.60 13.96 35.04
CA ASP A 631 -18.54 15.06 35.97
C ASP A 631 -18.29 16.38 35.22
N ASN A 632 -19.23 17.31 35.31
CA ASN A 632 -19.13 18.61 34.64
C ASN A 632 -18.12 19.58 35.29
N THR A 633 -17.57 19.22 36.46
CA THR A 633 -16.46 19.96 37.09
C THR A 633 -15.11 19.58 36.49
N TRP A 634 -15.04 18.50 35.70
CA TRP A 634 -13.85 18.06 34.98
C TRP A 634 -13.94 18.39 33.49
N SER A 635 -12.83 18.83 32.91
CA SER A 635 -12.73 19.04 31.46
C SER A 635 -12.62 17.71 30.74
N TYR A 636 -13.54 17.41 29.82
CA TYR A 636 -13.48 16.19 29.03
C TYR A 636 -12.35 16.26 27.98
N GLY A 637 -11.39 15.35 28.09
CA GLY A 637 -10.09 15.37 27.41
C GLY A 637 -10.10 14.88 25.96
N LEU A 638 -11.01 15.40 25.14
CA LEU A 638 -11.07 15.10 23.69
C LEU A 638 -10.74 16.39 22.90
N PRO A 639 -9.44 16.65 22.63
CA PRO A 639 -8.97 17.92 22.09
C PRO A 639 -9.72 18.41 20.87
N GLU A 640 -10.01 17.52 19.92
CA GLU A 640 -10.68 17.85 18.65
C GLU A 640 -12.03 18.54 18.83
N PHE A 641 -12.68 18.39 20.00
CA PHE A 641 -13.95 19.07 20.29
C PHE A 641 -13.91 19.96 21.53
N ASN A 642 -12.83 19.90 22.33
CA ASN A 642 -12.77 20.58 23.62
C ASN A 642 -11.48 21.38 23.87
N ARG A 643 -10.64 21.57 22.84
CA ARG A 643 -9.33 22.26 22.92
C ARG A 643 -9.33 23.54 23.75
N ASN A 644 -10.33 24.40 23.53
CA ASN A 644 -10.44 25.70 24.22
C ASN A 644 -10.63 25.55 25.74
N ASN A 645 -11.30 24.50 26.19
CA ASN A 645 -11.56 24.25 27.62
C ASN A 645 -10.43 23.47 28.29
N LEU A 646 -9.46 22.97 27.53
CA LEU A 646 -8.32 22.22 28.04
C LEU A 646 -7.11 23.11 28.33
N HIS A 647 -7.05 24.32 27.77
CA HIS A 647 -5.96 25.25 28.05
C HIS A 647 -5.97 25.72 29.51
N GLY A 648 -4.91 25.41 30.26
CA GLY A 648 -4.75 25.81 31.66
C GLY A 648 -5.67 25.09 32.65
N THR A 649 -6.42 24.06 32.25
CA THR A 649 -7.28 23.31 33.17
C THR A 649 -6.45 22.37 34.05
N THR A 650 -6.91 22.14 35.28
CA THR A 650 -6.21 21.28 36.25
C THR A 650 -6.93 19.96 36.51
N ARG A 651 -8.11 19.74 35.93
CA ARG A 651 -8.94 18.54 36.11
C ARG A 651 -9.39 18.04 34.75
N ILE A 652 -8.78 16.96 34.26
CA ILE A 652 -9.05 16.39 32.94
C ILE A 652 -9.49 14.94 33.05
N SER A 653 -10.66 14.62 32.50
CA SER A 653 -11.12 13.24 32.37
C SER A 653 -10.86 12.76 30.94
N ASN A 654 -9.94 11.81 30.78
CA ASN A 654 -9.59 11.29 29.47
C ASN A 654 -10.70 10.37 28.95
N PRO A 655 -11.12 10.54 27.68
CA PRO A 655 -12.09 9.65 27.04
C PRO A 655 -11.68 8.18 27.07
N GLY A 656 -12.68 7.30 27.04
CA GLY A 656 -12.45 5.88 26.81
C GLY A 656 -12.15 5.56 25.36
N CYS A 657 -11.31 4.56 25.09
CA CYS A 657 -10.87 4.21 23.74
C CYS A 657 -12.04 4.04 22.73
N TYR A 658 -13.04 3.22 23.03
CA TYR A 658 -14.22 3.10 22.14
C TYR A 658 -15.00 4.40 22.03
N ALA A 659 -15.11 5.16 23.12
CA ALA A 659 -15.82 6.44 23.12
C ALA A 659 -15.11 7.49 22.26
N THR A 660 -13.77 7.49 22.22
CA THR A 660 -12.97 8.33 21.31
C THR A 660 -13.34 8.03 19.87
N GLY A 661 -13.18 6.78 19.41
CA GLY A 661 -13.49 6.44 18.03
C GLY A 661 -14.96 6.67 17.66
N ALA A 662 -15.90 6.35 18.56
CA ALA A 662 -17.32 6.52 18.32
C ALA A 662 -17.71 8.00 18.21
N GLN A 663 -17.24 8.87 19.10
CA GLN A 663 -17.51 10.30 19.03
C GLN A 663 -16.91 10.94 17.77
N MET A 664 -15.68 10.55 17.40
CA MET A 664 -15.03 11.02 16.17
C MET A 664 -15.80 10.57 14.90
N SER A 665 -16.52 9.45 14.99
CA SER A 665 -17.35 8.97 13.88
C SER A 665 -18.75 9.60 13.87
N LEU A 666 -19.30 9.94 15.03
CA LEU A 666 -20.70 10.36 15.16
C LEU A 666 -20.89 11.88 15.12
N ARG A 667 -19.95 12.66 15.65
CA ARG A 667 -20.11 14.13 15.77
C ARG A 667 -20.38 14.85 14.45
N PRO A 668 -19.65 14.56 13.33
CA PRO A 668 -19.93 15.21 12.04
C PRO A 668 -21.36 14.94 11.54
N LEU A 669 -21.96 13.83 11.97
CA LEU A 669 -23.28 13.38 11.54
C LEU A 669 -24.44 13.79 12.45
N LEU A 670 -24.18 14.41 13.60
CA LEU A 670 -25.21 14.83 14.55
C LEU A 670 -26.37 15.63 13.91
N PRO A 671 -26.11 16.61 13.01
CA PRO A 671 -27.19 17.36 12.36
C PRO A 671 -28.10 16.49 11.45
N PHE A 672 -27.63 15.30 11.09
CA PHE A 672 -28.29 14.41 10.13
C PHE A 672 -28.91 13.18 10.80
N PHE A 673 -28.82 13.03 12.12
CA PHE A 673 -29.44 11.89 12.80
C PHE A 673 -30.96 11.88 12.61
N ASP A 674 -31.50 10.69 12.37
CA ASP A 674 -32.93 10.46 12.49
C ASP A 674 -33.42 10.73 13.92
N LYS A 675 -34.61 11.31 14.04
CA LYS A 675 -35.17 11.71 15.34
C LYS A 675 -35.69 10.54 16.16
N TYR A 676 -36.05 9.44 15.50
CA TYR A 676 -36.75 8.31 16.13
C TYR A 676 -35.85 7.08 16.30
N SER A 677 -34.69 7.06 15.64
CA SER A 677 -33.81 5.91 15.56
C SER A 677 -32.38 6.27 15.97
N ALA A 678 -31.92 5.71 17.09
CA ALA A 678 -30.56 5.92 17.58
C ALA A 678 -29.51 5.27 16.65
N PRO A 679 -28.34 5.91 16.45
CA PRO A 679 -27.23 5.26 15.76
C PRO A 679 -26.73 4.06 16.57
N THR A 680 -26.20 3.06 15.87
CA THR A 680 -25.67 1.84 16.47
C THR A 680 -24.19 1.70 16.12
N VAL A 681 -23.37 1.52 17.14
CA VAL A 681 -21.92 1.34 17.03
C VAL A 681 -21.58 -0.09 17.43
N PHE A 682 -20.99 -0.84 16.52
CA PHE A 682 -20.38 -2.14 16.81
C PHE A 682 -18.87 -1.95 16.85
N GLY A 683 -18.22 -2.38 17.94
CA GLY A 683 -16.79 -2.15 18.14
C GLY A 683 -16.05 -3.42 18.48
N VAL A 684 -14.91 -3.66 17.82
CA VAL A 684 -14.00 -4.77 18.14
C VAL A 684 -12.66 -4.19 18.55
N SER A 685 -12.14 -4.58 19.73
CA SER A 685 -10.81 -4.17 20.20
C SER A 685 -9.85 -5.35 20.26
N GLY A 686 -8.57 -5.02 20.30
CA GLY A 686 -7.53 -5.96 20.69
C GLY A 686 -7.57 -6.24 22.19
N TYR A 687 -7.04 -7.39 22.59
CA TYR A 687 -7.17 -7.89 23.96
C TYR A 687 -6.39 -7.10 25.01
N SER A 688 -5.47 -6.21 24.61
CA SER A 688 -4.83 -5.23 25.51
C SER A 688 -5.84 -4.29 26.19
N GLY A 689 -7.01 -4.06 25.58
CA GLY A 689 -8.09 -3.25 26.15
C GLY A 689 -8.74 -3.85 27.40
N ALA A 690 -8.61 -5.16 27.63
CA ALA A 690 -9.09 -5.83 28.84
C ALA A 690 -8.10 -5.71 30.02
N GLY A 691 -6.97 -5.03 29.83
CA GLY A 691 -5.95 -4.80 30.85
C GLY A 691 -5.04 -6.01 31.09
N THR A 692 -4.26 -5.96 32.17
CA THR A 692 -3.23 -6.98 32.49
C THR A 692 -3.69 -8.04 33.48
N LYS A 693 -4.87 -7.87 34.10
CA LYS A 693 -5.42 -8.86 35.05
C LYS A 693 -6.02 -10.03 34.25
N PRO A 694 -5.59 -11.29 34.46
CA PRO A 694 -6.05 -12.43 33.67
C PRO A 694 -7.58 -12.58 33.66
N SER A 695 -8.13 -12.84 32.48
CA SER A 695 -9.56 -13.03 32.20
C SER A 695 -9.73 -13.70 30.82
N PRO A 696 -10.90 -14.28 30.50
CA PRO A 696 -11.17 -14.78 29.15
C PRO A 696 -11.02 -13.72 28.04
N LYS A 697 -11.13 -12.43 28.39
CA LYS A 697 -11.08 -11.29 27.46
C LYS A 697 -9.65 -10.82 27.15
N ASN A 698 -8.65 -11.32 27.86
CA ASN A 698 -7.23 -11.10 27.58
C ASN A 698 -6.41 -12.39 27.55
N ASP A 699 -7.08 -13.52 27.29
CA ASP A 699 -6.45 -14.82 27.10
C ASP A 699 -6.37 -15.13 25.59
N PRO A 700 -5.17 -15.12 24.98
CA PRO A 700 -5.01 -15.40 23.56
C PRO A 700 -5.48 -16.79 23.15
N GLU A 701 -5.46 -17.79 24.04
CA GLU A 701 -5.93 -19.14 23.72
C GLU A 701 -7.46 -19.17 23.61
N VAL A 702 -8.16 -18.51 24.54
CA VAL A 702 -9.62 -18.39 24.50
C VAL A 702 -10.07 -17.55 23.31
N LEU A 703 -9.30 -16.51 22.97
CA LEU A 703 -9.61 -15.62 21.85
C LEU A 703 -9.24 -16.19 20.48
N ARG A 704 -8.42 -17.26 20.42
CA ARG A 704 -8.07 -17.91 19.16
C ARG A 704 -9.34 -18.41 18.47
N ASP A 705 -9.53 -17.96 17.22
CA ASP A 705 -10.72 -18.23 16.41
C ASP A 705 -12.06 -17.76 17.02
N ASN A 706 -12.01 -16.87 18.02
CA ASN A 706 -13.17 -16.36 18.74
C ASN A 706 -13.26 -14.83 18.72
N LEU A 707 -14.48 -14.35 18.90
CA LEU A 707 -14.82 -12.94 19.13
C LEU A 707 -15.74 -12.87 20.35
N LEU A 708 -15.29 -12.27 21.44
CA LEU A 708 -16.05 -12.28 22.70
C LEU A 708 -16.71 -10.92 22.98
N PRO A 709 -17.97 -10.86 23.41
CA PRO A 709 -18.58 -9.61 23.85
C PRO A 709 -17.98 -9.13 25.18
N TYR A 710 -17.74 -7.82 25.31
CA TYR A 710 -17.46 -7.21 26.61
C TYR A 710 -18.74 -7.11 27.45
N ALA A 711 -19.79 -6.59 26.82
CA ALA A 711 -21.16 -6.47 27.31
C ALA A 711 -22.07 -6.35 26.08
N LEU A 712 -23.33 -6.79 26.19
CA LEU A 712 -24.29 -6.69 25.09
C LEU A 712 -25.12 -5.41 25.15
N THR A 713 -25.29 -4.80 26.33
CA THR A 713 -25.98 -3.53 26.56
C THR A 713 -25.42 -2.83 27.80
N ASN A 714 -25.70 -1.52 27.94
CA ASN A 714 -25.36 -0.70 29.11
C ASN A 714 -23.85 -0.69 29.41
N HIS A 715 -23.03 -0.73 28.37
CA HIS A 715 -21.58 -0.61 28.52
C HIS A 715 -21.21 0.84 28.88
N ILE A 716 -20.12 1.05 29.62
CA ILE A 716 -19.75 2.41 30.06
C ILE A 716 -19.54 3.39 28.90
N HIS A 717 -18.92 2.93 27.81
CA HIS A 717 -18.74 3.73 26.59
C HIS A 717 -20.07 4.09 25.89
N GLU A 718 -21.12 3.27 26.02
CA GLU A 718 -22.46 3.58 25.49
C GLU A 718 -23.04 4.82 26.19
N ARG A 719 -22.96 4.83 27.53
CA ARG A 719 -23.37 5.96 28.36
C ARG A 719 -22.50 7.18 28.12
N GLU A 720 -21.19 6.99 28.04
CA GLU A 720 -20.20 8.07 27.83
C GLU A 720 -20.46 8.80 26.51
N VAL A 721 -20.57 8.07 25.40
CA VAL A 721 -20.82 8.67 24.09
C VAL A 721 -22.19 9.34 24.08
N SER A 722 -23.23 8.70 24.63
CA SER A 722 -24.56 9.28 24.69
C SER A 722 -24.60 10.60 25.49
N TYR A 723 -23.89 10.63 26.62
CA TYR A 723 -23.75 11.82 27.47
C TYR A 723 -23.03 12.95 26.71
N GLN A 724 -21.90 12.64 26.08
CA GLN A 724 -21.04 13.63 25.40
C GLN A 724 -21.61 14.13 24.07
N LEU A 725 -22.51 13.37 23.43
CA LEU A 725 -23.25 13.80 22.24
C LEU A 725 -24.59 14.46 22.56
N GLY A 726 -25.10 14.31 23.78
CA GLY A 726 -26.44 14.78 24.18
C GLY A 726 -27.59 14.03 23.52
N THR A 727 -27.33 12.85 22.96
CA THR A 727 -28.32 12.00 22.27
C THR A 727 -27.98 10.52 22.47
N PRO A 728 -28.97 9.63 22.66
CA PRO A 728 -28.70 8.22 22.90
C PRO A 728 -28.08 7.53 21.69
N ILE A 729 -27.18 6.59 21.96
CA ILE A 729 -26.62 5.66 20.98
C ILE A 729 -26.73 4.22 21.50
N ASN A 730 -26.73 3.25 20.59
CA ASN A 730 -26.58 1.84 20.94
C ASN A 730 -25.12 1.41 20.71
N PHE A 731 -24.51 0.67 21.65
CA PHE A 731 -23.12 0.25 21.50
C PHE A 731 -22.89 -1.21 21.91
N ILE A 732 -22.18 -1.96 21.06
CA ILE A 732 -21.92 -3.38 21.23
C ILE A 732 -20.41 -3.65 21.12
N PRO A 733 -19.67 -3.66 22.25
CA PRO A 733 -18.23 -3.92 22.28
C PRO A 733 -17.88 -5.41 22.30
N HIS A 734 -16.88 -5.78 21.51
CA HIS A 734 -16.28 -7.12 21.44
C HIS A 734 -14.75 -7.06 21.49
N VAL A 735 -14.11 -8.17 21.84
CA VAL A 735 -12.65 -8.33 21.84
C VAL A 735 -12.24 -9.48 20.92
N ALA A 736 -11.17 -9.26 20.17
CA ALA A 736 -10.57 -10.22 19.24
C ALA A 736 -9.14 -10.62 19.68
N SER A 737 -8.56 -11.58 18.97
CA SER A 737 -7.26 -12.19 19.30
C SER A 737 -6.02 -11.33 19.03
N TYR A 738 -6.15 -10.19 18.34
CA TYR A 738 -5.02 -9.29 18.13
C TYR A 738 -4.74 -8.45 19.38
N PHE A 739 -3.48 -8.04 19.58
CA PHE A 739 -3.06 -7.37 20.81
C PHE A 739 -3.68 -5.97 20.99
N GLN A 740 -3.53 -5.08 20.00
CA GLN A 740 -3.98 -3.68 20.10
C GLN A 740 -4.60 -3.17 18.80
N GLY A 741 -5.48 -2.18 18.93
CA GLY A 741 -6.32 -1.60 17.88
C GLY A 741 -7.81 -1.70 18.19
N ILE A 742 -8.62 -0.85 17.55
CA ILE A 742 -10.07 -0.88 17.56
C ILE A 742 -10.58 -0.71 16.14
N GLN A 743 -11.55 -1.55 15.74
CA GLN A 743 -12.43 -1.33 14.61
C GLN A 743 -13.80 -0.91 15.13
N LEU A 744 -14.40 0.10 14.51
CA LEU A 744 -15.79 0.50 14.71
C LEU A 744 -16.55 0.42 13.40
N SER A 745 -17.72 -0.19 13.43
CA SER A 745 -18.75 -0.07 12.39
C SER A 745 -19.90 0.75 12.96
N VAL A 746 -20.12 1.92 12.37
CA VAL A 746 -21.04 2.93 12.88
C VAL A 746 -22.19 3.08 11.91
N ASN A 747 -23.34 2.54 12.29
CA ASN A 747 -24.58 2.57 11.51
C ASN A 747 -25.46 3.72 11.99
N VAL A 748 -25.74 4.67 11.10
CA VAL A 748 -26.46 5.91 11.40
C VAL A 748 -27.69 6.04 10.49
N PRO A 749 -28.91 5.96 11.05
CA PRO A 749 -30.12 6.39 10.35
C PRO A 749 -30.11 7.91 10.13
N LEU A 750 -30.45 8.34 8.91
CA LEU A 750 -30.37 9.75 8.47
C LEU A 750 -31.76 10.38 8.37
N ASN A 751 -31.91 11.62 8.85
CA ASN A 751 -33.16 12.38 8.76
C ASN A 751 -33.50 12.84 7.33
N LYS A 752 -32.51 12.89 6.44
CA LYS A 752 -32.65 13.27 5.03
C LYS A 752 -31.89 12.29 4.13
N THR A 753 -32.24 12.28 2.86
CA THR A 753 -31.51 11.50 1.84
C THR A 753 -30.18 12.17 1.58
N MET A 754 -29.09 11.40 1.65
CA MET A 754 -27.73 11.84 1.33
C MET A 754 -27.05 10.81 0.44
N THR A 755 -25.98 11.21 -0.24
CA THR A 755 -25.10 10.31 -0.99
C THR A 755 -23.83 10.03 -0.19
N SER A 756 -23.09 8.97 -0.55
CA SER A 756 -21.77 8.69 0.04
C SER A 756 -20.80 9.86 -0.13
N LYS A 757 -20.89 10.60 -1.24
CA LYS A 757 -20.09 11.81 -1.49
C LYS A 757 -20.46 12.94 -0.54
N ASP A 758 -21.75 13.14 -0.28
CA ASP A 758 -22.18 14.16 0.70
C ASP A 758 -21.66 13.85 2.09
N ILE A 759 -21.73 12.58 2.51
CA ILE A 759 -21.20 12.15 3.80
C ILE A 759 -19.69 12.34 3.85
N HIS A 760 -18.96 11.91 2.83
CA HIS A 760 -17.50 12.07 2.77
C HIS A 760 -17.08 13.53 2.88
N ASN A 761 -17.74 14.43 2.14
CA ASN A 761 -17.50 15.88 2.21
C ASN A 761 -17.74 16.43 3.62
N VAL A 762 -18.82 16.01 4.30
CA VAL A 762 -19.09 16.41 5.69
C VAL A 762 -17.91 16.07 6.61
N PHE A 763 -17.31 14.88 6.47
CA PHE A 763 -16.16 14.49 7.29
C PHE A 763 -14.89 15.26 6.92
N ASN A 764 -14.63 15.44 5.63
CA ASN A 764 -13.46 16.19 5.15
C ASN A 764 -13.49 17.65 5.60
N GLU A 765 -14.63 18.31 5.50
CA GLU A 765 -14.82 19.68 5.98
C GLU A 765 -14.71 19.75 7.50
N PHE A 766 -15.37 18.83 8.22
CA PHE A 766 -15.40 18.84 9.67
C PHE A 766 -14.01 18.64 10.30
N TYR A 767 -13.19 17.75 9.73
CA TYR A 767 -11.85 17.43 10.26
C TYR A 767 -10.71 18.16 9.54
N GLN A 768 -11.02 19.19 8.75
CA GLN A 768 -10.01 19.97 8.06
C GLN A 768 -9.02 20.58 9.06
N GLY A 769 -7.73 20.24 8.91
CA GLY A 769 -6.66 20.74 9.77
C GLY A 769 -6.39 19.94 11.05
N GLU A 770 -7.19 18.91 11.36
CA GLU A 770 -6.92 18.01 12.49
C GLU A 770 -5.81 17.01 12.13
N LYS A 771 -4.63 17.14 12.75
CA LYS A 771 -3.43 16.38 12.33
C LYS A 771 -3.53 14.89 12.64
N LEU A 772 -4.23 14.54 13.70
CA LEU A 772 -4.41 13.16 14.17
C LEU A 772 -5.67 12.49 13.63
N VAL A 773 -6.41 13.13 12.72
CA VAL A 773 -7.59 12.55 12.07
C VAL A 773 -7.30 12.37 10.59
N LYS A 774 -7.53 11.16 10.08
CA LYS A 774 -7.36 10.83 8.67
C LYS A 774 -8.70 10.34 8.12
N VAL A 775 -9.33 11.19 7.34
CA VAL A 775 -10.50 10.80 6.54
C VAL A 775 -9.96 10.15 5.26
N LEU A 776 -10.37 8.92 4.99
CA LEU A 776 -9.95 8.19 3.80
C LEU A 776 -10.76 8.66 2.59
N GLU A 777 -10.08 8.90 1.47
CA GLU A 777 -10.71 9.23 0.18
C GLU A 777 -11.56 8.08 -0.37
N SER A 778 -11.14 6.83 -0.11
CA SER A 778 -11.88 5.64 -0.50
C SER A 778 -11.53 4.45 0.41
N GLY A 779 -12.42 3.46 0.43
CA GLY A 779 -12.25 2.23 1.20
C GLY A 779 -12.41 2.38 2.72
N GLU A 780 -12.37 1.25 3.42
CA GLU A 780 -12.52 1.14 4.87
C GLU A 780 -11.15 1.22 5.57
N PRO A 781 -11.05 1.86 6.74
CA PRO A 781 -9.88 1.76 7.57
C PRO A 781 -9.80 0.36 8.23
N TYR A 782 -8.59 -0.20 8.33
CA TYR A 782 -8.34 -1.48 9.01
C TYR A 782 -7.49 -1.30 10.26
N VAL A 783 -7.76 -2.13 11.27
CA VAL A 783 -7.02 -2.13 12.55
C VAL A 783 -5.51 -2.19 12.33
N ARG A 784 -5.03 -3.04 11.42
CA ARG A 784 -3.58 -3.20 11.16
C ARG A 784 -2.89 -1.90 10.73
N ASP A 785 -3.62 -1.02 10.06
CA ASP A 785 -3.03 0.21 9.52
C ASP A 785 -2.86 1.25 10.63
N ASN A 786 -3.62 1.10 11.72
CA ASN A 786 -3.71 2.06 12.83
C ASN A 786 -3.20 1.54 14.17
N SER A 787 -3.04 0.24 14.33
CA SER A 787 -2.37 -0.40 15.48
C SER A 787 -0.95 0.14 15.62
N GLY A 788 -0.57 0.60 16.81
CA GLY A 788 0.70 1.25 17.06
C GLY A 788 0.83 2.67 16.47
N LYS A 789 -0.27 3.29 16.04
CA LYS A 789 -0.27 4.66 15.51
C LYS A 789 -1.18 5.59 16.32
N HIS A 790 -0.94 6.90 16.15
CA HIS A 790 -1.59 7.95 16.95
C HIS A 790 -2.88 8.51 16.32
N PHE A 791 -3.32 7.95 15.19
CA PHE A 791 -4.39 8.51 14.38
C PHE A 791 -5.77 7.93 14.71
N VAL A 792 -6.81 8.71 14.38
CA VAL A 792 -8.14 8.20 14.10
C VAL A 792 -8.28 8.11 12.58
N ARG A 793 -8.58 6.93 12.05
CA ARG A 793 -8.87 6.76 10.61
C ARG A 793 -10.34 6.50 10.41
N ILE A 794 -10.98 7.23 9.49
CA ILE A 794 -12.41 7.14 9.20
C ILE A 794 -12.60 6.96 7.70
N GLY A 795 -13.41 6.00 7.29
CA GLY A 795 -13.65 5.69 5.88
C GLY A 795 -14.84 4.76 5.70
N GLY A 796 -14.93 4.13 4.53
CA GLY A 796 -15.99 3.17 4.22
C GLY A 796 -17.37 3.82 4.19
N PHE A 797 -17.48 5.04 3.67
CA PHE A 797 -18.71 5.83 3.63
C PHE A 797 -19.76 5.20 2.71
N SER A 798 -20.51 4.24 3.24
CA SER A 798 -21.48 3.47 2.48
C SER A 798 -22.90 3.91 2.83
N VAL A 799 -23.56 4.57 1.88
CA VAL A 799 -24.95 5.01 2.03
C VAL A 799 -25.87 4.03 1.32
N HIS A 800 -26.92 3.60 2.01
CA HIS A 800 -27.94 2.72 1.47
C HIS A 800 -28.64 3.36 0.25
N PRO A 801 -29.12 2.60 -0.76
CA PRO A 801 -29.70 3.19 -1.99
C PRO A 801 -30.89 4.15 -1.80
N ASP A 802 -31.62 4.08 -0.67
CA ASP A 802 -32.67 5.06 -0.33
C ASP A 802 -32.12 6.39 0.23
N GLY A 803 -30.81 6.46 0.48
CA GLY A 803 -30.08 7.58 1.06
C GLY A 803 -30.37 7.86 2.54
N LYS A 804 -31.15 7.01 3.22
CA LYS A 804 -31.66 7.24 4.59
C LYS A 804 -30.86 6.54 5.68
N ARG A 805 -29.77 5.86 5.32
CA ARG A 805 -28.90 5.18 6.28
C ARG A 805 -27.48 5.16 5.76
N VAL A 806 -26.53 5.50 6.62
CA VAL A 806 -25.10 5.38 6.33
C VAL A 806 -24.44 4.41 7.30
N VAL A 807 -23.50 3.62 6.79
CA VAL A 807 -22.54 2.88 7.59
C VAL A 807 -21.16 3.46 7.30
N ILE A 808 -20.41 3.78 8.35
CA ILE A 808 -19.02 4.22 8.27
C ILE A 808 -18.15 3.31 9.12
N ALA A 809 -16.90 3.15 8.72
CA ALA A 809 -15.90 2.42 9.48
C ALA A 809 -14.88 3.39 10.06
N ALA A 810 -14.49 3.16 11.32
CA ALA A 810 -13.42 3.92 11.95
C ALA A 810 -12.46 3.00 12.69
N THR A 811 -11.19 3.38 12.74
CA THR A 811 -10.19 2.69 13.54
C THR A 811 -9.40 3.64 14.39
N ILE A 812 -8.97 3.16 15.56
CA ILE A 812 -8.00 3.82 16.44
C ILE A 812 -7.08 2.76 17.03
N ASP A 813 -5.94 3.16 17.56
CA ASP A 813 -5.23 2.34 18.54
C ASP A 813 -5.83 2.55 19.95
N ASN A 814 -6.18 1.49 20.67
CA ASN A 814 -6.80 1.61 22.00
C ASN A 814 -5.85 2.05 23.11
N LEU A 815 -4.55 1.81 22.97
CA LEU A 815 -3.54 2.20 23.95
C LEU A 815 -2.97 3.59 23.66
N LEU A 816 -2.89 3.98 22.39
CA LEU A 816 -2.38 5.28 21.94
C LEU A 816 -3.49 6.31 21.80
N LYS A 817 -4.08 6.51 20.60
CA LYS A 817 -5.11 7.55 20.41
C LYS A 817 -6.34 7.34 21.30
N GLY A 818 -6.63 6.10 21.68
CA GLY A 818 -7.66 5.76 22.65
C GLY A 818 -7.30 5.97 24.12
N ALA A 819 -6.04 6.30 24.45
CA ALA A 819 -5.61 6.60 25.82
C ALA A 819 -4.34 7.48 25.88
N ALA A 820 -3.13 6.92 25.68
CA ALA A 820 -1.86 7.58 25.97
C ALA A 820 -1.59 8.85 25.14
N THR A 821 -1.78 8.79 23.81
CA THR A 821 -1.62 9.96 22.93
C THR A 821 -2.54 11.10 23.37
N GLN A 822 -3.78 10.76 23.70
CA GLN A 822 -4.79 11.73 24.07
C GLN A 822 -4.48 12.37 25.42
N ALA A 823 -4.00 11.57 26.38
CA ALA A 823 -3.52 12.08 27.65
C ALA A 823 -2.34 13.04 27.49
N VAL A 824 -1.41 12.77 26.56
CA VAL A 824 -0.31 13.70 26.25
C VAL A 824 -0.82 14.98 25.55
N GLN A 825 -1.75 14.89 24.60
CA GLN A 825 -2.39 16.10 24.02
C GLN A 825 -3.04 16.95 25.11
N ASN A 826 -3.76 16.31 26.04
CA ASN A 826 -4.41 16.98 27.16
C ASN A 826 -3.40 17.66 28.11
N LEU A 827 -2.30 16.97 28.45
CA LEU A 827 -1.22 17.55 29.24
C LEU A 827 -0.58 18.74 28.55
N ASN A 828 -0.31 18.63 27.24
CA ASN A 828 0.29 19.71 26.46
C ASN A 828 -0.59 20.95 26.49
N LEU A 829 -1.88 20.81 26.21
CA LEU A 829 -2.82 21.92 26.25
C LEU A 829 -2.95 22.54 27.65
N ALA A 830 -3.06 21.71 28.68
CA ALA A 830 -3.18 22.16 30.08
C ALA A 830 -1.94 22.90 30.57
N LEU A 831 -0.75 22.44 30.19
CA LEU A 831 0.54 23.03 30.59
C LEU A 831 1.01 24.16 29.65
N GLY A 832 0.31 24.39 28.55
CA GLY A 832 0.60 25.48 27.61
C GLY A 832 1.65 25.16 26.53
N PHE A 833 1.91 23.88 26.28
CA PHE A 833 2.78 23.40 25.21
C PHE A 833 2.05 23.26 23.87
N ASP A 834 2.80 23.04 22.78
CA ASP A 834 2.21 22.65 21.50
C ASP A 834 1.46 21.32 21.66
N GLU A 835 0.22 21.25 21.17
CA GLU A 835 -0.67 20.09 21.34
C GLU A 835 -0.01 18.78 20.93
N TYR A 836 0.82 18.80 19.89
CA TYR A 836 1.42 17.60 19.29
C TYR A 836 2.86 17.37 19.73
N ALA A 837 3.39 18.16 20.66
CA ALA A 837 4.72 17.93 21.21
C ALA A 837 4.85 16.50 21.76
N GLY A 838 5.93 15.81 21.39
CA GLY A 838 6.18 14.42 21.77
C GLY A 838 5.28 13.38 21.10
N ILE A 839 4.42 13.76 20.16
CA ILE A 839 3.50 12.84 19.45
C ILE A 839 3.89 12.77 17.96
N PRO A 840 4.17 11.58 17.42
CA PRO A 840 4.35 11.39 15.98
C PRO A 840 3.08 11.74 15.18
N ILE A 841 3.22 12.61 14.18
CA ILE A 841 2.12 13.10 13.32
C ILE A 841 2.21 12.63 11.86
N GLU A 842 3.19 11.80 11.53
CA GLU A 842 3.45 11.25 10.19
C GLU A 842 2.91 9.81 10.03
#